data_AF-A0AAU9XGD5-F1
#
_entry.id   AF-A0AAU9XGD5-F1
#
_cell.length_a   1.000
_cell.length_b   1.000
_cell.length_c   1.000
_cell.angle_alpha   90.00
_cell.angle_beta   90.00
_cell.angle_gamma   90.00
#
_symmetry.space_group_name_H-M   'P 1'
#
loop_
_entity.id
_entity.type
_entity.pdbx_description
1 polymer ?
#
loop_
_entity_poly.entity_id
_entity_poly.type
_entity_poly.pdbx_seq_one_letter_code
_entity_poly.pdbx_strand_id
1 'polypeptide(L)'
;MSQNDSAVHLSLRQSYSSRQIQRTALSFETFEEAEERAKTTPPKVRERSHTASPANIEGKLDQLLADVESWPDGPPNWSEKARMYNIKTKGNNSTPGNGGQLVKAFLKSKKVDITRFKPPSEVHLNSEDGLTGFRVRRAMRKQKGGEISVPVMQSNKQLEQSIHEGIESGKFNIGEPVIEREITKLAINAQGEIEQKKCHLQARKIPFQDIRKEALIKNKDLLRIKNDAFYEELSESEIRAELEKISEDIRGTHDEIKQRLKSFQRKRHWLIWHDHSTLSNYGHMLFCVREMYDPAIHLSDAEARVQYGKDVDVQATVERPYLYMLGQSSSSIEDQIKFVPARHDDLVNLTQKVKTEEDVEVEDETRFMNGDNPAANFECRNQHGGHYGCPGCDGHLSMCHDLDYMAQRKYRTLTERQQLVLAGRKGKEAKQLLNPLKDLKVNELRAEIEARGLGDSDKTKPELAKILNEELGGATRIPALLFGDESVSVESLNLQSYEVLCFEALHCSMNHIKNILEEIPHHISDIDTLIKLKEILAVQLNKEKKRGVDYRKTLIYLTIALYQTTTHDVRALLATLCEMVEIFYAQDRKRSPKLILRLHNLCWRHAILCRKVMTPTRALTSRKLFGIYFHACVSHSAFLLRLASHRSPNAEMFERLFEELTDITRKTWNNQIESLVSNAVLHMQAEKTSGGNTAVTCIIRLGKEISNISKALPKLGNTVLPKDVINTHARHWEAHLQSIADFLVPGEGVWWREIEDEDCIEFFDGPEEIEFREQGPSLHHFRSSNIRMEKIFLQHCWEECIQSGIKIPATRIPNEENHNREECMQQNLPVQDQSFESDGECEEEAEDTTLLIDEEESSENLENNQIPEPQQLSETVQNETGEPLAKKPKLSEDFLPSSKTAKALSEILGTTKDVMLYEKLKKNATKNSSSRYHKEHFLNHLAHIQVQVLKKYKDINEAITEWSANFKKVFKKNPTENHMKKDPVIAKTWWKNKVATELLKIWKITIHLPK
;
A
#
# COMPACT_ATOMS: atom_id res chain seq x y z
N MET A 1 29.78 28.55 -6.63
CA MET A 1 28.91 27.48 -6.08
C MET A 1 27.44 27.94 -5.99
N SER A 2 26.74 28.20 -7.11
CA SER A 2 25.30 28.60 -7.02
C SER A 2 24.38 28.14 -8.15
N GLN A 3 24.76 27.15 -8.96
CA GLN A 3 23.87 26.64 -10.02
C GLN A 3 22.96 25.47 -9.60
N ASN A 4 22.95 25.06 -8.32
CA ASN A 4 22.12 23.91 -7.92
C ASN A 4 21.49 23.93 -6.50
N ASP A 5 21.32 25.09 -5.86
CA ASP A 5 20.71 25.16 -4.50
C ASP A 5 19.30 24.52 -4.46
N SER A 6 18.50 24.70 -5.53
CA SER A 6 17.17 24.08 -5.68
C SER A 6 17.22 22.55 -5.78
N ALA A 7 18.11 21.97 -6.59
CA ALA A 7 18.22 20.52 -6.70
C ALA A 7 18.80 19.89 -5.42
N VAL A 8 19.74 20.59 -4.76
CA VAL A 8 20.28 20.17 -3.46
C VAL A 8 19.19 20.21 -2.39
N HIS A 9 18.37 21.27 -2.35
CA HIS A 9 17.24 21.34 -1.42
C HIS A 9 16.25 20.18 -1.61
N LEU A 10 15.87 19.92 -2.87
CA LEU A 10 14.93 18.85 -3.20
C LEU A 10 15.51 17.46 -2.86
N SER A 11 16.77 17.20 -3.17
CA SER A 11 17.41 15.90 -2.88
C SER A 11 17.67 15.62 -1.40
N LEU A 12 17.76 16.66 -0.55
CA LEU A 12 18.04 16.49 0.88
C LEU A 12 16.78 16.25 1.75
N ARG A 13 15.57 16.14 1.17
CA ARG A 13 14.29 16.02 1.90
C ARG A 13 14.08 17.12 2.96
N GLN A 14 14.62 18.32 2.75
CA GLN A 14 14.55 19.38 3.75
C GLN A 14 13.25 20.18 3.61
N SER A 15 12.58 20.49 4.72
CA SER A 15 11.50 21.49 4.70
C SER A 15 12.05 22.91 4.57
N TYR A 16 11.23 23.81 4.04
CA TYR A 16 11.52 25.25 4.00
C TYR A 16 11.84 25.84 5.38
N SER A 17 11.16 25.38 6.44
CA SER A 17 11.43 25.83 7.81
C SER A 17 12.80 25.38 8.31
N SER A 18 13.15 24.11 8.11
CA SER A 18 14.45 23.55 8.49
C SER A 18 15.59 24.25 7.74
N ARG A 19 15.42 24.45 6.43
CA ARG A 19 16.40 25.18 5.61
C ARG A 19 16.56 26.63 6.08
N GLN A 20 15.48 27.33 6.44
CA GLN A 20 15.57 28.70 6.93
C GLN A 20 16.29 28.78 8.28
N ILE A 21 16.12 27.80 9.17
CA ILE A 21 16.91 27.68 10.41
C ILE A 21 18.39 27.49 10.07
N GLN A 22 18.72 26.56 9.18
CA GLN A 22 20.09 26.30 8.73
C GLN A 22 20.74 27.52 8.10
N ARG A 23 20.05 28.18 7.15
CA ARG A 23 20.48 29.43 6.52
C ARG A 23 20.75 30.51 7.57
N THR A 24 19.87 30.63 8.56
CA THR A 24 20.03 31.63 9.61
C THR A 24 21.24 31.34 10.49
N ALA A 25 21.48 30.08 10.85
CA ALA A 25 22.61 29.67 11.66
C ALA A 25 23.97 29.78 10.93
N LEU A 26 24.00 29.47 9.63
CA LEU A 26 25.23 29.48 8.84
C LEU A 26 25.61 30.88 8.34
N SER A 27 24.62 31.67 7.91
CA SER A 27 24.88 32.94 7.21
C SER A 27 24.77 34.18 8.11
N PHE A 28 24.16 34.06 9.29
CA PHE A 28 23.93 35.19 10.19
C PHE A 28 24.51 34.92 11.58
N GLU A 29 24.84 36.00 12.27
CA GLU A 29 25.25 35.95 13.68
C GLU A 29 24.08 35.45 14.58
N THR A 30 24.40 34.93 15.76
CA THR A 30 23.39 34.53 16.75
C THR A 30 22.69 35.77 17.32
N PHE A 31 21.56 35.59 18.02
CA PHE A 31 20.88 36.72 18.64
C PHE A 31 21.74 37.37 19.73
N GLU A 32 22.49 36.57 20.49
CA GLU A 32 23.45 37.01 21.50
C GLU A 32 24.59 37.83 20.87
N GLU A 33 25.18 37.34 19.78
CA GLU A 33 26.20 38.07 19.00
C GLU A 33 25.64 39.41 18.49
N ALA A 34 24.39 39.45 18.03
CA ALA A 34 23.73 40.67 17.57
C ALA A 34 23.44 41.68 18.68
N GLU A 35 23.09 41.19 19.87
CA GLU A 35 22.83 42.00 21.05
C GLU A 35 24.12 42.62 21.59
N GLU A 36 25.18 41.82 21.70
CA GLU A 36 26.52 42.30 22.04
C GLU A 36 27.03 43.32 21.02
N ARG A 37 26.88 43.05 19.72
CA ARG A 37 27.24 44.03 18.68
C ARG A 37 26.45 45.33 18.80
N ALA A 38 25.16 45.25 19.14
CA ALA A 38 24.32 46.43 19.35
C ALA A 38 24.76 47.25 20.57
N LYS A 39 25.29 46.59 21.61
CA LYS A 39 25.91 47.24 22.79
C LYS A 39 27.25 47.88 22.45
N THR A 40 28.14 47.16 21.75
CA THR A 40 29.52 47.61 21.48
C THR A 40 29.63 48.59 20.31
N THR A 41 28.71 48.55 19.36
CA THR A 41 28.73 49.40 18.16
C THR A 41 27.31 49.86 17.81
N PRO A 42 26.75 50.78 18.61
CA PRO A 42 25.39 51.26 18.40
C PRO A 42 25.21 51.89 17.00
N PRO A 43 24.06 51.71 16.34
CA PRO A 43 23.83 52.24 15.00
C PRO A 43 23.97 53.77 14.97
N LYS A 44 24.75 54.31 14.03
CA LYS A 44 24.81 55.77 13.80
C LYS A 44 23.44 56.28 13.36
N VAL A 45 22.74 57.01 14.23
CA VAL A 45 21.48 57.68 13.90
C VAL A 45 21.79 58.86 12.98
N ARG A 46 21.32 58.82 11.74
CA ARG A 46 21.17 60.02 10.89
C ARG A 46 19.69 60.37 10.88
N GLU A 47 19.33 61.55 11.38
CA GLU A 47 17.98 62.09 11.20
C GLU A 47 17.76 62.38 9.70
N ARG A 48 17.14 61.44 8.99
CA ARG A 48 16.58 61.66 7.66
C ARG A 48 15.07 61.61 7.79
N SER A 49 14.43 62.77 7.83
CA SER A 49 12.97 62.87 7.77
C SER A 49 12.55 62.80 6.31
N HIS A 50 11.87 61.71 5.92
CA HIS A 50 11.27 61.55 4.60
C HIS A 50 9.81 62.04 4.54
N THR A 51 9.35 62.81 5.54
CA THR A 51 7.99 63.35 5.59
C THR A 51 7.94 64.78 5.06
N ALA A 52 6.96 65.07 4.20
CA ALA A 52 6.67 66.43 3.75
C ALA A 52 6.33 67.36 4.94
N SER A 53 6.58 68.66 4.78
CA SER A 53 6.19 69.66 5.78
C SER A 53 4.71 69.50 6.15
N PRO A 54 4.33 69.57 7.44
CA PRO A 54 2.93 69.45 7.87
C PRO A 54 1.97 70.42 7.14
N ALA A 55 2.48 71.56 6.65
CA ALA A 55 1.72 72.54 5.88
C ALA A 55 1.28 72.05 4.47
N ASN A 56 1.90 70.98 3.98
CA ASN A 56 1.63 70.41 2.66
C ASN A 56 0.78 69.14 2.72
N ILE A 57 0.21 68.80 3.89
CA ILE A 57 -0.66 67.64 4.08
C ILE A 57 -2.12 68.08 3.84
N GLU A 58 -2.85 67.32 3.04
CA GLU A 58 -4.27 67.53 2.72
C GLU A 58 -5.08 66.27 3.01
N GLY A 59 -6.38 66.42 3.23
CA GLY A 59 -7.32 65.33 3.51
C GLY A 59 -8.45 65.78 4.43
N LYS A 60 -9.17 64.83 5.03
CA LYS A 60 -10.20 65.07 6.04
C LYS A 60 -9.56 65.35 7.41
N LEU A 61 -8.76 66.41 7.49
CA LEU A 61 -7.90 66.71 8.65
C LEU A 61 -8.68 67.11 9.91
N ASP A 62 -9.79 67.83 9.75
CA ASP A 62 -10.62 68.23 10.89
C ASP A 62 -11.38 67.03 11.48
N GLN A 63 -11.87 66.14 10.62
CA GLN A 63 -12.46 64.87 11.06
C GLN A 63 -11.42 63.98 11.75
N LEU A 64 -10.20 63.92 11.22
CA LEU A 64 -9.10 63.19 11.87
C LEU A 64 -8.81 63.73 13.27
N LEU A 65 -8.79 65.06 13.46
CA LEU A 65 -8.56 65.67 14.77
C LEU A 65 -9.71 65.43 15.75
N ALA A 66 -10.96 65.46 15.30
CA ALA A 66 -12.11 65.14 16.14
C ALA A 66 -12.13 63.65 16.54
N ASP A 67 -11.85 62.76 15.59
CA ASP A 67 -11.93 61.32 15.85
C ASP A 67 -10.76 60.81 16.68
N VAL A 68 -9.56 61.40 16.57
CA VAL A 68 -8.34 60.88 17.22
C VAL A 68 -8.46 60.84 18.74
N GLU A 69 -9.24 61.73 19.35
CA GLU A 69 -9.49 61.74 20.80
C GLU A 69 -10.29 60.51 21.24
N SER A 70 -11.24 60.06 20.41
CA SER A 70 -12.10 58.90 20.66
C SER A 70 -11.46 57.53 20.40
N TRP A 71 -10.24 57.48 19.83
CA TRP A 71 -9.59 56.20 19.50
C TRP A 71 -9.14 55.47 20.77
N PRO A 72 -9.24 54.13 20.80
CA PRO A 72 -8.76 53.35 21.94
C PRO A 72 -7.24 53.45 22.09
N ASP A 73 -6.76 53.35 23.32
CA ASP A 73 -5.34 53.29 23.62
C ASP A 73 -4.71 52.01 23.01
N GLY A 74 -3.46 52.11 22.56
CA GLY A 74 -2.78 51.07 21.78
C GLY A 74 -2.57 51.43 20.30
N PRO A 75 -1.72 50.72 19.56
CA PRO A 75 -1.26 51.15 18.23
C PRO A 75 -2.35 51.03 17.16
N PRO A 76 -2.86 52.14 16.60
CA PRO A 76 -3.77 52.07 15.47
C PRO A 76 -2.98 51.73 14.19
N ASN A 77 -3.68 51.17 13.21
CA ASN A 77 -3.12 51.02 11.86
C ASN A 77 -3.02 52.38 11.17
N TRP A 78 -1.89 53.07 11.35
CA TRP A 78 -1.67 54.42 10.85
C TRP A 78 -1.86 54.57 9.33
N SER A 79 -1.49 53.56 8.55
CA SER A 79 -1.65 53.59 7.08
C SER A 79 -3.11 53.41 6.65
N GLU A 80 -3.91 52.71 7.44
CA GLU A 80 -5.35 52.59 7.23
C GLU A 80 -6.08 53.87 7.63
N LYS A 81 -5.71 54.48 8.77
CA LYS A 81 -6.21 55.81 9.15
C LYS A 81 -5.88 56.84 8.07
N ALA A 82 -4.66 56.82 7.52
CA ALA A 82 -4.29 57.70 6.41
C ALA A 82 -5.22 57.53 5.19
N ARG A 83 -5.61 56.29 4.84
CA ARG A 83 -6.58 56.04 3.75
C ARG A 83 -8.00 56.48 4.10
N MET A 84 -8.44 56.19 5.33
CA MET A 84 -9.77 56.55 5.84
C MET A 84 -10.03 58.06 5.77
N TYR A 85 -9.04 58.87 6.15
CA TYR A 85 -9.12 60.33 6.09
C TYR A 85 -8.57 60.92 4.78
N ASN A 86 -8.25 60.07 3.79
CA ASN A 86 -7.72 60.46 2.49
C ASN A 86 -6.51 61.42 2.59
N ILE A 87 -5.59 61.11 3.50
CA ILE A 87 -4.42 61.91 3.84
C ILE A 87 -3.41 61.79 2.71
N LYS A 88 -3.00 62.93 2.15
CA LYS A 88 -2.12 63.02 1.00
C LYS A 88 -1.28 64.30 1.07
N THR A 89 -0.31 64.44 0.17
CA THR A 89 0.48 65.67 0.02
C THR A 89 -0.13 66.52 -1.09
N LYS A 90 -0.05 67.86 -1.00
CA LYS A 90 -0.46 68.79 -2.06
C LYS A 90 0.05 68.34 -3.42
N GLY A 91 -0.86 68.14 -4.38
CA GLY A 91 -0.55 67.68 -5.74
C GLY A 91 -0.60 66.15 -5.96
N ASN A 92 -0.81 65.33 -4.92
CA ASN A 92 -1.03 63.89 -5.09
C ASN A 92 -2.52 63.55 -5.21
N ASN A 93 -2.83 62.62 -6.11
CA ASN A 93 -4.20 62.15 -6.35
C ASN A 93 -4.65 61.05 -5.36
N SER A 94 -3.73 60.42 -4.64
CA SER A 94 -4.02 59.34 -3.67
C SER A 94 -3.14 59.40 -2.42
N THR A 95 -3.55 58.69 -1.37
CA THR A 95 -2.76 58.52 -0.14
C THR A 95 -1.46 57.76 -0.44
N PRO A 96 -0.29 58.34 -0.16
CA PRO A 96 0.99 57.70 -0.46
C PRO A 96 1.28 56.53 0.49
N GLY A 97 2.20 55.63 0.11
CA GLY A 97 2.58 54.47 0.91
C GLY A 97 3.17 54.82 2.30
N ASN A 98 3.68 56.03 2.48
CA ASN A 98 4.10 56.58 3.77
C ASN A 98 3.00 57.40 4.48
N GLY A 99 1.74 57.29 4.06
CA GLY A 99 0.61 58.07 4.59
C GLY A 99 0.44 57.98 6.11
N GLY A 100 0.73 56.81 6.71
CA GLY A 100 0.73 56.67 8.16
C GLY A 100 1.77 57.53 8.90
N GLN A 101 2.90 57.83 8.25
CA GLN A 101 3.90 58.77 8.79
C GLN A 101 3.43 60.22 8.64
N LEU A 102 2.71 60.56 7.56
CA LEU A 102 2.09 61.89 7.38
C LEU A 102 1.04 62.17 8.45
N VAL A 103 0.20 61.18 8.78
CA VAL A 103 -0.77 61.28 9.89
C VAL A 103 -0.06 61.57 11.22
N LYS A 104 0.99 60.81 11.54
CA LYS A 104 1.79 61.04 12.77
C LYS A 104 2.44 62.42 12.80
N ALA A 105 3.00 62.86 11.68
CA ALA A 105 3.63 64.18 11.56
C ALA A 105 2.60 65.32 11.73
N PHE A 106 1.42 65.18 11.11
CA PHE A 106 0.32 66.14 11.23
C PHE A 106 -0.20 66.23 12.67
N LEU A 107 -0.51 65.11 13.31
CA LEU A 107 -1.00 65.08 14.70
C LEU A 107 0.02 65.67 15.68
N LYS A 108 1.31 65.34 15.52
CA LYS A 108 2.39 65.98 16.31
C LYS A 108 2.46 67.49 16.09
N SER A 109 2.28 67.96 14.85
CA SER A 109 2.28 69.40 14.55
C SER A 109 1.12 70.15 15.20
N LYS A 110 0.01 69.46 15.47
CA LYS A 110 -1.17 69.98 16.19
C LYS A 110 -1.15 69.71 17.69
N LYS A 111 0.01 69.29 18.24
CA LYS A 111 0.23 68.98 19.67
C LYS A 111 -0.67 67.87 20.23
N VAL A 112 -1.17 66.96 19.40
CA VAL A 112 -1.90 65.77 19.85
C VAL A 112 -0.90 64.77 20.44
N ASP A 113 -1.17 64.29 21.66
CA ASP A 113 -0.35 63.25 22.28
C ASP A 113 -0.59 61.89 21.61
N ILE A 114 0.39 61.45 20.82
CA ILE A 114 0.36 60.14 20.15
C ILE A 114 1.11 59.05 20.94
N THR A 115 1.61 59.33 22.14
CA THR A 115 2.36 58.36 22.96
C THR A 115 1.47 57.24 23.49
N ARG A 116 0.19 57.52 23.77
CA ARG A 116 -0.85 56.53 24.13
C ARG A 116 -1.10 55.45 23.08
N PHE A 117 -0.67 55.71 21.84
CA PHE A 117 -0.77 54.78 20.71
C PHE A 117 0.52 53.99 20.46
N LYS A 118 1.50 54.03 21.36
CA LYS A 118 2.70 53.20 21.23
C LYS A 118 2.41 51.76 21.71
N PRO A 119 2.97 50.74 21.04
CA PRO A 119 2.85 49.36 21.53
C PRO A 119 3.53 49.20 22.90
N PRO A 120 3.01 48.34 23.80
CA PRO A 120 3.60 48.11 25.14
C PRO A 120 5.09 47.70 25.12
N SER A 121 5.55 47.10 24.01
CA SER A 121 6.96 46.74 23.78
C SER A 121 7.90 47.93 23.60
N GLU A 122 7.39 49.13 23.28
CA GLU A 122 8.18 50.38 23.22
C GLU A 122 8.13 51.19 24.53
N VAL A 123 7.21 50.87 25.45
CA VAL A 123 7.04 51.57 26.74
C VAL A 123 7.93 50.98 27.85
N HIS A 124 8.44 49.75 27.66
CA HIS A 124 9.22 49.00 28.65
C HIS A 124 10.74 48.92 28.39
N LEU A 125 11.33 49.88 27.67
CA LEU A 125 12.78 50.05 27.57
C LEU A 125 13.24 51.38 28.18
N ASN A 126 12.70 51.72 29.35
CA ASN A 126 13.43 52.54 30.32
C ASN A 126 14.24 51.58 31.20
N SER A 127 15.28 50.95 30.64
CA SER A 127 16.33 50.33 31.46
C SER A 127 17.44 51.35 31.65
N GLU A 128 18.03 51.36 32.84
CA GLU A 128 19.10 52.27 33.29
C GLU A 128 20.41 52.16 32.46
N ASP A 129 20.43 51.33 31.41
CA ASP A 129 21.61 50.98 30.61
C ASP A 129 21.76 51.76 29.28
N GLY A 130 20.98 52.83 29.06
CA GLY A 130 21.20 53.76 27.94
C GLY A 130 20.88 53.25 26.52
N LEU A 131 20.38 52.02 26.35
CA LEU A 131 19.91 51.48 25.06
C LEU A 131 18.46 51.90 24.77
N THR A 132 18.23 53.20 24.58
CA THR A 132 16.90 53.68 24.15
C THR A 132 16.70 53.43 22.65
N GLY A 133 15.75 52.55 22.32
CA GLY A 133 15.04 52.59 21.02
C GLY A 133 15.61 51.78 19.83
N PHE A 134 16.63 50.93 20.00
CA PHE A 134 17.16 50.14 18.89
C PHE A 134 16.57 48.72 18.83
N ARG A 135 15.93 48.38 17.71
CA ARG A 135 15.54 46.99 17.42
C ARG A 135 16.81 46.18 17.07
N VAL A 136 17.20 45.25 17.94
CA VAL A 136 18.31 44.31 17.69
C VAL A 136 18.01 43.51 16.42
N ARG A 137 18.95 43.52 15.45
CA ARG A 137 18.86 42.78 14.18
C ARG A 137 20.15 42.02 13.96
N ARG A 138 20.06 40.75 13.56
CA ARG A 138 21.21 39.93 13.18
C ARG A 138 21.86 40.44 11.88
N ALA A 139 23.17 40.58 11.89
CA ALA A 139 24.01 40.86 10.73
C ALA A 139 24.50 39.55 10.08
N MET A 140 24.98 39.67 8.84
CA MET A 140 25.62 38.56 8.14
C MET A 140 26.99 38.28 8.75
N ARG A 141 27.33 36.99 8.88
CA ARG A 141 28.66 36.59 9.34
C ARG A 141 29.73 37.04 8.34
N LYS A 142 30.93 37.34 8.85
CA LYS A 142 32.09 37.71 8.04
C LYS A 142 33.18 36.64 8.11
N GLN A 143 33.97 36.52 7.05
CA GLN A 143 35.14 35.63 6.98
C GLN A 143 36.28 36.13 7.88
N LYS A 144 37.28 35.27 8.14
CA LYS A 144 38.51 35.68 8.86
C LYS A 144 39.13 36.88 8.15
N GLY A 145 39.24 38.01 8.85
CA GLY A 145 39.67 39.31 8.31
C GLY A 145 38.59 40.40 8.36
N GLY A 146 37.30 40.06 8.57
CA GLY A 146 36.26 41.04 8.92
C GLY A 146 35.79 41.97 7.79
N GLU A 147 36.31 41.82 6.57
CA GLU A 147 35.98 42.66 5.42
C GLU A 147 34.93 42.02 4.49
N ILE A 148 34.95 40.70 4.36
CA ILE A 148 34.12 39.94 3.41
C ILE A 148 33.06 39.14 4.16
N SER A 149 31.78 39.29 3.77
CA SER A 149 30.67 38.48 4.30
C SER A 149 30.76 37.02 3.83
N VAL A 150 30.31 36.06 4.64
CA VAL A 150 30.16 34.68 4.18
C VAL A 150 29.10 34.58 3.08
N PRO A 151 29.26 33.68 2.10
CA PRO A 151 28.22 33.42 1.11
C PRO A 151 26.88 33.09 1.79
N VAL A 152 25.82 33.82 1.42
CA VAL A 152 24.49 33.65 1.99
C VAL A 152 23.68 32.70 1.11
N MET A 153 23.11 31.64 1.71
CA MET A 153 22.18 30.76 1.00
C MET A 153 20.97 31.55 0.48
N GLN A 154 20.41 31.14 -0.66
CA GLN A 154 19.22 31.79 -1.22
C GLN A 154 18.08 31.84 -0.20
N SER A 155 17.27 32.89 -0.18
CA SER A 155 16.06 32.91 0.65
C SER A 155 15.04 31.88 0.17
N ASN A 156 14.12 31.43 1.03
CA ASN A 156 13.08 30.49 0.61
C ASN A 156 12.23 31.04 -0.56
N LYS A 157 11.97 32.35 -0.59
CA LYS A 157 11.26 32.99 -1.71
C LYS A 157 12.02 32.86 -3.04
N GLN A 158 13.34 33.06 -3.02
CA GLN A 158 14.19 32.87 -4.20
C GLN A 158 14.27 31.41 -4.62
N LEU A 159 14.27 30.49 -3.64
CA LEU A 159 14.29 29.05 -3.88
C LEU A 159 12.98 28.57 -4.51
N GLU A 160 11.84 28.98 -3.97
CA GLU A 160 10.51 28.70 -4.53
C GLU A 160 10.42 29.20 -5.97
N GLN A 161 10.86 30.43 -6.23
CA GLN A 161 10.91 30.98 -7.58
C GLN A 161 11.83 30.16 -8.50
N SER A 162 13.01 29.78 -8.04
CA SER A 162 13.92 28.94 -8.83
C SER A 162 13.37 27.54 -9.10
N ILE A 163 12.58 26.96 -8.18
CA ILE A 163 11.88 25.69 -8.40
C ILE A 163 10.78 25.87 -9.44
N HIS A 164 9.97 26.94 -9.35
CA HIS A 164 8.95 27.26 -10.34
C HIS A 164 9.54 27.45 -11.74
N GLU A 165 10.58 28.29 -11.88
CA GLU A 165 11.31 28.47 -13.14
C GLU A 165 11.90 27.15 -13.64
N GLY A 166 12.35 26.28 -12.72
CA GLY A 166 12.84 24.93 -13.04
C GLY A 166 11.75 23.99 -13.55
N ILE A 167 10.52 24.11 -13.07
CA ILE A 167 9.37 23.34 -13.57
C ILE A 167 8.96 23.86 -14.95
N GLU A 168 8.84 25.18 -15.11
CA GLU A 168 8.45 25.81 -16.39
C GLU A 168 9.45 25.55 -17.51
N SER A 169 10.75 25.49 -17.18
CA SER A 169 11.82 25.15 -18.13
C SER A 169 11.97 23.65 -18.39
N GLY A 170 11.19 22.79 -17.72
CA GLY A 170 11.29 21.33 -17.81
C GLY A 170 12.51 20.72 -17.09
N LYS A 171 13.29 21.51 -16.34
CA LYS A 171 14.41 21.03 -15.51
C LYS A 171 13.95 20.10 -14.40
N PHE A 172 12.78 20.37 -13.82
CA PHE A 172 12.13 19.50 -12.85
C PHE A 172 10.82 18.97 -13.44
N ASN A 173 10.77 17.67 -13.69
CA ASN A 173 9.55 17.04 -14.15
C ASN A 173 8.64 16.78 -12.92
N ILE A 174 7.36 17.11 -13.00
CA ILE A 174 6.39 16.87 -11.93
C ILE A 174 5.21 16.00 -12.40
N GLY A 175 5.33 15.47 -13.60
CA GLY A 175 4.24 14.87 -14.35
C GLY A 175 3.21 15.90 -14.83
N GLU A 176 2.30 15.42 -15.66
CA GLU A 176 1.13 16.16 -16.07
C GLU A 176 0.00 16.04 -15.04
N PRO A 177 -0.80 17.10 -14.82
CA PRO A 177 -2.02 16.98 -14.04
C PRO A 177 -2.99 16.02 -14.72
N VAL A 178 -3.42 15.00 -14.00
CA VAL A 178 -4.52 14.13 -14.39
C VAL A 178 -5.53 14.12 -13.27
N ILE A 179 -6.83 14.06 -13.60
CA ILE A 179 -7.92 13.87 -12.63
C ILE A 179 -8.04 15.03 -11.64
N GLU A 180 -9.08 15.84 -11.80
CA GLU A 180 -9.36 16.94 -10.91
C GLU A 180 -10.37 16.53 -9.83
N ARG A 181 -10.10 16.94 -8.59
CA ARG A 181 -10.96 16.65 -7.43
C ARG A 181 -11.13 17.88 -6.57
N GLU A 182 -12.37 18.22 -6.26
CA GLU A 182 -12.69 19.20 -5.25
C GLU A 182 -12.79 18.53 -3.86
N ILE A 183 -12.11 19.11 -2.87
CA ILE A 183 -12.29 18.75 -1.47
C ILE A 183 -12.67 19.99 -0.65
N THR A 184 -13.50 19.79 0.36
CA THR A 184 -13.87 20.85 1.30
C THR A 184 -13.02 20.72 2.56
N LYS A 185 -12.33 21.80 2.94
CA LYS A 185 -11.63 21.91 4.22
C LYS A 185 -12.26 22.97 5.10
N LEU A 186 -12.21 22.75 6.41
CA LEU A 186 -12.58 23.76 7.38
C LEU A 186 -11.40 24.70 7.60
N ALA A 187 -11.65 26.00 7.52
CA ALA A 187 -10.69 27.05 7.87
C ALA A 187 -11.32 27.99 8.90
N ILE A 188 -10.49 28.76 9.59
CA ILE A 188 -10.95 29.80 10.52
C ILE A 188 -10.65 31.14 9.88
N ASN A 189 -11.68 31.96 9.66
CA ASN A 189 -11.51 33.29 9.09
C ASN A 189 -10.88 34.25 10.12
N ALA A 190 -10.53 35.47 9.69
CA ALA A 190 -9.90 36.47 10.57
C ALA A 190 -10.79 36.87 11.78
N GLN A 191 -12.09 36.60 11.69
CA GLN A 191 -13.11 36.85 12.71
C GLN A 191 -13.27 35.67 13.70
N GLY A 192 -12.57 34.56 13.47
CA GLY A 192 -12.64 33.38 14.34
C GLY A 192 -13.79 32.42 14.01
N GLU A 193 -14.48 32.61 12.89
CA GLU A 193 -15.59 31.76 12.45
C GLU A 193 -15.08 30.60 11.57
N ILE A 194 -15.78 29.47 11.62
CA ILE A 194 -15.47 28.30 10.79
C ILE A 194 -16.04 28.52 9.39
N GLU A 195 -15.17 28.63 8.39
CA GLU A 195 -15.52 28.69 6.98
C GLU A 195 -15.22 27.35 6.29
N GLN A 196 -16.02 27.00 5.28
CA GLN A 196 -15.73 25.89 4.38
C GLN A 196 -15.00 26.41 3.15
N LYS A 197 -13.74 26.00 2.98
CA LYS A 197 -12.92 26.35 1.83
C LYS A 197 -12.84 25.17 0.87
N LYS A 198 -13.29 25.37 -0.36
CA LYS A 198 -13.10 24.41 -1.47
C LYS A 198 -11.66 24.48 -1.97
N CYS A 199 -11.06 23.32 -2.16
CA CYS A 199 -9.69 23.16 -2.65
C CYS A 199 -9.70 22.19 -3.83
N HIS A 200 -9.02 22.55 -4.90
CA HIS A 200 -8.89 21.72 -6.09
C HIS A 200 -7.56 20.96 -5.99
N LEU A 201 -7.66 19.64 -6.09
CA LEU A 201 -6.53 18.73 -6.11
C LEU A 201 -6.44 18.12 -7.50
N GLN A 202 -5.21 17.92 -7.96
CA GLN A 202 -4.92 17.23 -9.20
C GLN A 202 -3.96 16.08 -8.89
N ALA A 203 -4.25 14.89 -9.44
CA ALA A 203 -3.26 13.83 -9.46
C ALA A 203 -2.15 14.20 -10.46
N ARG A 204 -0.99 13.57 -10.31
CA ARG A 204 0.14 13.74 -11.23
C ARG A 204 0.43 12.41 -11.91
N LYS A 205 0.49 12.41 -13.24
CA LYS A 205 0.92 11.28 -14.08
C LYS A 205 2.26 11.62 -14.70
N ILE A 206 3.24 10.74 -14.57
CA ILE A 206 4.42 10.78 -15.42
C ILE A 206 4.05 9.96 -16.67
N PRO A 207 3.97 10.57 -17.87
CA PRO A 207 3.51 9.86 -19.06
C PRO A 207 4.27 8.56 -19.27
N PHE A 208 3.57 7.46 -19.55
CA PHE A 208 4.25 6.17 -19.64
C PHE A 208 5.30 6.15 -20.77
N GLN A 209 5.08 6.91 -21.85
CA GLN A 209 6.07 7.10 -22.91
C GLN A 209 7.40 7.71 -22.41
N ASP A 210 7.35 8.65 -21.46
CA ASP A 210 8.56 9.26 -20.89
C ASP A 210 9.30 8.27 -20.01
N ILE A 211 8.58 7.48 -19.22
CA ILE A 211 9.15 6.40 -18.42
C ILE A 211 9.85 5.36 -19.33
N ARG A 212 9.21 4.97 -20.44
CA ARG A 212 9.76 4.02 -21.41
C ARG A 212 11.07 4.52 -22.02
N LYS A 213 11.16 5.82 -22.35
CA LYS A 213 12.37 6.48 -22.84
C LYS A 213 13.45 6.58 -21.77
N GLU A 214 13.10 7.01 -20.55
CA GLU A 214 14.03 7.09 -19.42
C GLU A 214 14.65 5.72 -19.11
N ALA A 215 13.83 4.66 -19.07
CA ALA A 215 14.30 3.30 -18.83
C ALA A 215 15.25 2.82 -19.93
N LEU A 216 14.94 3.11 -21.21
CA LEU A 216 15.79 2.72 -22.34
C LEU A 216 17.17 3.37 -22.25
N ILE A 217 17.22 4.67 -21.92
CA ILE A 217 18.48 5.41 -21.75
C ILE A 217 19.27 4.86 -20.55
N LYS A 218 18.60 4.68 -19.41
CA LYS A 218 19.22 4.27 -18.17
C LYS A 218 19.77 2.84 -18.22
N ASN A 219 19.06 1.95 -18.91
CA ASN A 219 19.39 0.53 -18.98
C ASN A 219 20.19 0.18 -20.25
N LYS A 220 20.62 1.16 -21.06
CA LYS A 220 21.26 0.91 -22.37
C LYS A 220 22.45 -0.06 -22.32
N ASP A 221 23.25 0.03 -21.27
CA ASP A 221 24.42 -0.83 -21.05
C ASP A 221 24.05 -2.27 -20.64
N LEU A 222 22.79 -2.51 -20.28
CA LEU A 222 22.31 -3.82 -19.83
C LEU A 222 21.43 -4.50 -20.90
N LEU A 223 21.25 -3.87 -22.06
CA LEU A 223 20.38 -4.33 -23.14
C LEU A 223 21.18 -4.97 -24.28
N ARG A 224 20.61 -6.00 -24.91
CA ARG A 224 21.14 -6.73 -26.07
C ARG A 224 20.63 -6.18 -27.40
N ILE A 225 20.09 -4.97 -27.44
CA ILE A 225 19.46 -4.44 -28.65
C ILE A 225 20.52 -4.24 -29.74
N LYS A 226 20.27 -4.84 -30.91
CA LYS A 226 21.11 -4.74 -32.11
C LYS A 226 20.33 -4.13 -33.29
N ASN A 227 21.06 -3.51 -34.21
CA ASN A 227 20.52 -2.96 -35.45
C ASN A 227 20.18 -4.06 -36.47
N ASP A 228 19.57 -3.70 -37.60
CA ASP A 228 19.15 -4.66 -38.62
C ASP A 228 20.32 -5.38 -39.28
N ALA A 229 21.43 -4.67 -39.53
CA ALA A 229 22.62 -5.24 -40.17
C ALA A 229 23.18 -6.43 -39.39
N PHE A 230 23.18 -6.36 -38.06
CA PHE A 230 23.60 -7.48 -37.20
C PHE A 230 22.80 -8.77 -37.49
N TYR A 231 21.49 -8.68 -37.64
CA TYR A 231 20.66 -9.87 -37.87
C TYR A 231 20.80 -10.41 -39.30
N GLU A 232 21.11 -9.57 -40.28
CA GLU A 232 21.35 -10.02 -41.66
C GLU A 232 22.71 -10.72 -41.82
N GLU A 233 23.66 -10.47 -40.92
CA GLU A 233 24.98 -11.13 -40.90
C GLU A 233 24.97 -12.48 -40.18
N LEU A 234 23.96 -12.79 -39.37
CA LEU A 234 23.89 -14.04 -38.60
C LEU A 234 23.62 -15.24 -39.50
N SER A 235 24.42 -16.29 -39.34
CA SER A 235 24.16 -17.60 -39.92
C SER A 235 22.98 -18.30 -39.25
N GLU A 236 22.34 -19.24 -39.94
CA GLU A 236 21.24 -20.02 -39.37
C GLU A 236 21.64 -20.75 -38.08
N SER A 237 22.87 -21.28 -38.00
CA SER A 237 23.39 -21.94 -36.81
C SER A 237 23.52 -21.00 -35.62
N GLU A 238 23.94 -19.75 -35.84
CA GLU A 238 24.07 -18.77 -34.76
C GLU A 238 22.68 -18.34 -34.25
N ILE A 239 21.70 -18.17 -35.14
CA ILE A 239 20.32 -17.82 -34.74
C ILE A 239 19.70 -18.94 -33.89
N ARG A 240 19.87 -20.20 -34.29
CA ARG A 240 19.40 -21.36 -33.53
C ARG A 240 20.06 -21.42 -32.15
N ALA A 241 21.37 -21.20 -32.07
CA ALA A 241 22.10 -21.19 -30.80
C ALA A 241 21.63 -20.07 -29.85
N GLU A 242 21.35 -18.87 -30.38
CA GLU A 242 20.82 -17.76 -29.58
C GLU A 242 19.39 -18.02 -29.09
N LEU A 243 18.53 -18.63 -29.91
CA LEU A 243 17.17 -19.03 -29.50
C LEU A 243 17.21 -20.15 -28.45
N GLU A 244 18.08 -21.15 -28.61
CA GLU A 244 18.25 -22.24 -27.65
C GLU A 244 18.76 -21.72 -26.29
N LYS A 245 19.69 -20.77 -26.30
CA LYS A 245 20.22 -20.11 -25.09
C LYS A 245 19.13 -19.44 -24.25
N ILE A 246 18.05 -18.97 -24.88
CA ILE A 246 16.90 -18.35 -24.19
C ILE A 246 15.71 -19.31 -24.05
N SER A 247 15.91 -20.60 -24.33
CA SER A 247 14.90 -21.66 -24.22
C SER A 247 13.67 -21.45 -25.11
N GLU A 248 13.87 -20.94 -26.32
CA GLU A 248 12.80 -20.66 -27.29
C GLU A 248 12.79 -21.65 -28.47
N ASP A 249 11.65 -21.73 -29.16
CA ASP A 249 11.46 -22.65 -30.30
C ASP A 249 12.45 -22.33 -31.42
N ILE A 250 13.23 -23.35 -31.81
CA ILE A 250 14.20 -23.28 -32.90
C ILE A 250 13.61 -23.72 -34.25
N ARG A 251 12.37 -24.23 -34.31
CA ARG A 251 11.77 -24.73 -35.55
C ARG A 251 11.34 -23.58 -36.48
N GLY A 252 11.43 -23.85 -37.78
CA GLY A 252 11.09 -22.91 -38.85
C GLY A 252 12.21 -22.73 -39.87
N THR A 253 11.89 -21.97 -40.91
CA THR A 253 12.83 -21.49 -41.93
C THR A 253 13.80 -20.45 -41.35
N HIS A 254 14.93 -20.21 -42.03
CA HIS A 254 15.92 -19.21 -41.64
C HIS A 254 15.30 -17.84 -41.35
N ASP A 255 14.41 -17.35 -42.22
CA ASP A 255 13.77 -16.05 -42.03
C ASP A 255 12.79 -16.03 -40.85
N GLU A 256 12.03 -17.10 -40.62
CA GLU A 256 11.11 -17.18 -39.49
C GLU A 256 11.85 -17.14 -38.15
N ILE A 257 12.93 -17.91 -38.01
CA ILE A 257 13.73 -17.93 -36.77
C ILE A 257 14.49 -16.61 -36.58
N LYS A 258 14.96 -15.98 -37.67
CA LYS A 258 15.60 -14.66 -37.64
C LYS A 258 14.62 -13.59 -37.13
N GLN A 259 13.41 -13.53 -37.68
CA GLN A 259 12.39 -12.59 -37.24
C GLN A 259 11.95 -12.84 -35.80
N ARG A 260 11.85 -14.11 -35.40
CA ARG A 260 11.54 -14.48 -34.00
C ARG A 260 12.60 -13.96 -33.03
N LEU A 261 13.88 -14.24 -33.29
CA LEU A 261 14.97 -13.74 -32.46
C LEU A 261 14.98 -12.20 -32.40
N LYS A 262 14.87 -11.54 -33.56
CA LYS A 262 14.82 -10.08 -33.66
C LYS A 262 13.64 -9.50 -32.86
N SER A 263 12.47 -10.13 -32.90
CA SER A 263 11.30 -9.70 -32.14
C SER A 263 11.56 -9.79 -30.63
N PHE A 264 12.08 -10.91 -30.14
CA PHE A 264 12.39 -11.08 -28.71
C PHE A 264 13.47 -10.10 -28.23
N GLN A 265 14.50 -9.85 -29.02
CA GLN A 265 15.58 -8.91 -28.67
C GLN A 265 15.20 -7.42 -28.84
N ARG A 266 13.99 -7.11 -29.34
CA ARG A 266 13.47 -5.74 -29.50
C ARG A 266 12.15 -5.49 -28.79
N LYS A 267 11.68 -6.43 -27.97
CA LYS A 267 10.47 -6.27 -27.18
C LYS A 267 10.79 -6.25 -25.68
N ARG A 268 10.32 -5.22 -24.99
CA ARG A 268 10.36 -5.13 -23.52
C ARG A 268 8.98 -5.40 -22.93
N HIS A 269 8.97 -6.01 -21.76
CA HIS A 269 7.76 -6.34 -21.03
C HIS A 269 7.66 -5.51 -19.75
N TRP A 270 6.46 -5.01 -19.46
CA TRP A 270 6.21 -4.12 -18.33
C TRP A 270 5.22 -4.72 -17.34
N LEU A 271 5.49 -4.49 -16.06
CA LEU A 271 4.59 -4.83 -14.96
C LEU A 271 4.04 -3.56 -14.32
N ILE A 272 2.72 -3.52 -14.14
CA ILE A 272 2.01 -2.47 -13.41
C ILE A 272 1.80 -2.93 -11.96
N TRP A 273 2.10 -2.06 -11.01
CA TRP A 273 1.75 -2.25 -9.61
C TRP A 273 0.93 -1.07 -9.12
N HIS A 274 -0.10 -1.33 -8.31
CA HIS A 274 -0.83 -0.25 -7.67
C HIS A 274 -1.33 -0.64 -6.28
N ASP A 275 -1.56 0.40 -5.47
CA ASP A 275 -2.11 0.27 -4.12
C ASP A 275 -2.90 1.54 -3.73
N HIS A 276 -3.86 1.35 -2.81
CA HIS A 276 -4.52 2.43 -2.11
C HIS A 276 -3.87 2.65 -0.76
N SER A 277 -3.05 3.70 -0.66
CA SER A 277 -2.20 3.92 0.50
C SER A 277 -2.49 5.28 1.15
N THR A 278 -2.03 5.47 2.40
CA THR A 278 -2.23 6.73 3.14
C THR A 278 -0.94 7.55 3.21
N LEU A 279 -0.98 8.80 2.75
CA LEU A 279 0.11 9.78 2.89
C LEU A 279 -0.39 10.97 3.71
N SER A 280 0.33 11.32 4.78
CA SER A 280 -0.01 12.43 5.70
C SER A 280 -1.48 12.42 6.17
N ASN A 281 -2.03 11.23 6.45
CA ASN A 281 -3.43 10.98 6.86
C ASN A 281 -4.51 11.12 5.76
N TYR A 282 -4.12 11.26 4.50
CA TYR A 282 -5.04 11.28 3.37
C TYR A 282 -4.84 10.03 2.49
N GLY A 283 -5.94 9.45 2.04
CA GLY A 283 -5.92 8.34 1.08
C GLY A 283 -5.42 8.80 -0.30
N HIS A 284 -4.61 7.98 -0.94
CA HIS A 284 -4.04 8.22 -2.26
C HIS A 284 -4.05 6.92 -3.07
N MET A 285 -4.27 7.05 -4.38
CA MET A 285 -3.90 6.00 -5.32
C MET A 285 -2.46 6.21 -5.73
N LEU A 286 -1.68 5.12 -5.64
CA LEU A 286 -0.32 5.04 -6.13
C LEU A 286 -0.26 3.99 -7.23
N PHE A 287 0.19 4.41 -8.41
CA PHE A 287 0.53 3.50 -9.51
C PHE A 287 2.01 3.59 -9.77
N CYS A 288 2.64 2.43 -9.96
CA CYS A 288 4.02 2.29 -10.35
C CYS A 288 4.13 1.31 -11.53
N VAL A 289 5.17 1.45 -12.31
CA VAL A 289 5.51 0.52 -13.38
C VAL A 289 6.96 0.09 -13.25
N ARG A 290 7.29 -1.13 -13.69
CA ARG A 290 8.67 -1.60 -13.81
C ARG A 290 8.85 -2.36 -15.12
N GLU A 291 10.02 -2.22 -15.71
CA GLU A 291 10.48 -3.12 -16.77
C GLU A 291 10.76 -4.50 -16.15
N MET A 292 10.39 -5.56 -16.84
CA MET A 292 10.64 -6.93 -16.42
C MET A 292 11.95 -7.43 -17.01
N TYR A 293 12.79 -8.05 -16.17
CA TYR A 293 13.99 -8.71 -16.66
C TYR A 293 13.61 -9.87 -17.56
N ASP A 294 14.29 -9.95 -18.68
CA ASP A 294 14.07 -10.94 -19.73
C ASP A 294 15.43 -11.25 -20.37
N PRO A 295 15.94 -12.50 -20.29
CA PRO A 295 17.24 -12.85 -20.85
C PRO A 295 17.39 -12.70 -22.38
N ALA A 296 16.31 -12.56 -23.17
CA ALA A 296 16.43 -12.24 -24.61
C ALA A 296 16.94 -10.84 -24.84
N ILE A 297 16.47 -9.86 -24.07
CA ILE A 297 16.82 -8.46 -24.30
C ILE A 297 17.79 -7.92 -23.26
N HIS A 298 17.96 -8.60 -22.12
CA HIS A 298 18.86 -8.19 -21.06
C HIS A 298 20.09 -9.09 -20.94
N LEU A 299 21.22 -8.49 -20.57
CA LEU A 299 22.42 -9.23 -20.19
C LEU A 299 22.19 -10.01 -18.88
N SER A 300 22.82 -11.17 -18.76
CA SER A 300 22.97 -11.83 -17.46
C SER A 300 24.00 -11.11 -16.58
N ASP A 301 23.97 -11.36 -15.27
CA ASP A 301 25.02 -10.90 -14.35
C ASP A 301 26.43 -11.31 -14.82
N ALA A 302 26.57 -12.50 -15.41
CA ALA A 302 27.85 -13.01 -15.89
C ALA A 302 28.35 -12.22 -17.11
N GLU A 303 27.47 -11.94 -18.07
CA GLU A 303 27.82 -11.14 -19.25
C GLU A 303 28.13 -9.70 -18.87
N ALA A 304 27.33 -9.09 -17.99
CA ALA A 304 27.59 -7.74 -17.49
C ALA A 304 28.95 -7.67 -16.75
N ARG A 305 29.30 -8.70 -15.98
CA ARG A 305 30.62 -8.79 -15.33
C ARG A 305 31.76 -8.88 -16.34
N VAL A 306 31.62 -9.69 -17.38
CA VAL A 306 32.62 -9.83 -18.45
C VAL A 306 32.79 -8.52 -19.21
N GLN A 307 31.68 -7.84 -19.54
CA GLN A 307 31.67 -6.62 -20.33
C GLN A 307 32.17 -5.39 -19.57
N TYR A 308 31.83 -5.26 -18.28
CA TYR A 308 32.07 -4.03 -17.50
C TYR A 308 33.08 -4.20 -16.35
N GLY A 309 33.54 -5.43 -16.06
CA GLY A 309 34.46 -5.73 -14.97
C GLY A 309 33.90 -5.47 -13.57
N LYS A 310 32.57 -5.37 -13.42
CA LYS A 310 31.89 -5.08 -12.16
C LYS A 310 30.75 -6.07 -11.91
N ASP A 311 30.59 -6.46 -10.65
CA ASP A 311 29.43 -7.24 -10.22
C ASP A 311 28.20 -6.33 -10.17
N VAL A 312 27.28 -6.54 -11.11
CA VAL A 312 25.99 -5.86 -11.21
C VAL A 312 24.90 -6.92 -11.10
N ASP A 313 23.92 -6.70 -10.21
CA ASP A 313 22.67 -7.47 -10.20
C ASP A 313 21.78 -6.88 -11.28
N VAL A 314 21.81 -7.49 -12.48
CA VAL A 314 21.15 -6.92 -13.67
C VAL A 314 19.64 -6.91 -13.49
N GLN A 315 19.08 -8.03 -13.01
CA GLN A 315 17.64 -8.15 -12.74
C GLN A 315 17.18 -7.05 -11.76
N ALA A 316 17.84 -6.88 -10.61
CA ALA A 316 17.44 -5.86 -9.64
C ALA A 316 17.60 -4.41 -10.15
N THR A 317 18.52 -4.18 -11.09
CA THR A 317 18.81 -2.86 -11.65
C THR A 317 17.78 -2.44 -12.70
N VAL A 318 17.54 -3.34 -13.66
CA VAL A 318 16.55 -3.17 -14.74
C VAL A 318 15.17 -2.98 -14.14
N GLU A 319 14.80 -3.88 -13.23
CA GLU A 319 13.45 -3.92 -12.70
C GLU A 319 13.20 -2.89 -11.58
N ARG A 320 13.96 -1.80 -11.51
CA ARG A 320 13.70 -0.74 -10.53
C ARG A 320 12.36 -0.05 -10.85
N PRO A 321 11.47 0.13 -9.87
CA PRO A 321 10.16 0.73 -10.13
C PRO A 321 10.24 2.23 -10.43
N TYR A 322 9.35 2.66 -11.32
CA TYR A 322 9.08 4.04 -11.66
C TYR A 322 7.72 4.44 -11.09
N LEU A 323 7.63 5.64 -10.53
CA LEU A 323 6.33 6.22 -10.23
C LEU A 323 5.63 6.48 -11.55
N TYR A 324 4.39 6.01 -11.66
CA TYR A 324 3.55 6.24 -12.82
C TYR A 324 2.50 7.31 -12.53
N MET A 325 1.68 7.12 -11.50
CA MET A 325 0.68 8.11 -11.08
C MET A 325 0.59 8.20 -9.56
N LEU A 326 0.36 9.41 -9.05
CA LEU A 326 0.06 9.66 -7.66
C LEU A 326 -1.09 10.67 -7.56
N GLY A 327 -2.15 10.32 -6.85
CA GLY A 327 -3.30 11.20 -6.69
C GLY A 327 -4.06 10.94 -5.41
N GLN A 328 -4.64 11.99 -4.84
CA GLN A 328 -5.55 11.83 -3.69
C GLN A 328 -6.77 11.03 -4.14
N SER A 329 -7.14 10.02 -3.36
CA SER A 329 -8.28 9.16 -3.65
C SER A 329 -8.87 8.59 -2.36
N SER A 330 -10.20 8.43 -2.31
CA SER A 330 -10.78 7.56 -1.29
C SER A 330 -10.57 6.09 -1.68
N SER A 331 -10.78 5.19 -0.74
CA SER A 331 -10.69 3.74 -1.00
C SER A 331 -11.90 3.21 -1.80
N SER A 332 -12.87 4.06 -2.16
CA SER A 332 -14.07 3.63 -2.88
C SER A 332 -13.76 3.32 -4.35
N ILE A 333 -14.45 2.32 -4.91
CA ILE A 333 -14.25 1.91 -6.31
C ILE A 333 -14.57 3.07 -7.26
N GLU A 334 -15.59 3.89 -6.94
CA GLU A 334 -16.01 5.06 -7.71
C GLU A 334 -14.92 6.14 -7.79
N ASP A 335 -14.10 6.28 -6.75
CA ASP A 335 -12.97 7.20 -6.77
C ASP A 335 -11.76 6.59 -7.48
N GLN A 336 -11.46 5.31 -7.23
CA GLN A 336 -10.34 4.61 -7.87
C GLN A 336 -10.51 4.51 -9.39
N ILE A 337 -11.75 4.34 -9.88
CA ILE A 337 -12.01 4.20 -11.32
C ILE A 337 -11.74 5.48 -12.11
N LYS A 338 -11.70 6.64 -11.45
CA LYS A 338 -11.37 7.92 -12.10
C LYS A 338 -9.95 7.94 -12.67
N PHE A 339 -9.09 7.02 -12.22
CA PHE A 339 -7.73 6.87 -12.74
C PHE A 339 -7.67 6.06 -14.05
N VAL A 340 -8.73 5.33 -14.42
CA VAL A 340 -8.72 4.46 -15.60
C VAL A 340 -8.56 5.21 -16.92
N PRO A 341 -9.26 6.32 -17.21
CA PRO A 341 -9.10 7.03 -18.47
C PRO A 341 -7.65 7.49 -18.71
N ALA A 342 -6.98 7.99 -17.67
CA ALA A 342 -5.57 8.40 -17.77
C ALA A 342 -4.62 7.22 -18.11
N ARG A 343 -4.99 5.99 -17.75
CA ARG A 343 -4.28 4.75 -18.16
C ARG A 343 -4.62 4.36 -19.59
N HIS A 344 -5.89 4.50 -20.01
CA HIS A 344 -6.31 4.21 -21.39
C HIS A 344 -5.49 5.01 -22.39
N ASP A 345 -5.31 6.32 -22.15
CA ASP A 345 -4.53 7.20 -23.02
C ASP A 345 -3.10 6.66 -23.22
N ASP A 346 -2.46 6.15 -22.17
CA ASP A 346 -1.09 5.63 -22.27
C ASP A 346 -1.04 4.23 -22.89
N LEU A 347 -2.05 3.39 -22.63
CA LEU A 347 -2.15 2.03 -23.17
C LEU A 347 -2.41 2.03 -24.68
N VAL A 348 -3.26 2.93 -25.18
CA VAL A 348 -3.47 3.11 -26.63
C VAL A 348 -2.15 3.53 -27.30
N ASN A 349 -1.41 4.43 -26.66
CA ASN A 349 -0.11 4.92 -27.14
C ASN A 349 1.05 3.92 -26.93
N LEU A 350 0.79 2.71 -26.41
CA LEU A 350 1.80 1.68 -26.24
C LEU A 350 2.30 1.15 -27.61
N THR A 351 1.43 1.16 -28.62
CA THR A 351 1.77 0.84 -30.02
C THR A 351 2.89 1.71 -30.61
N GLN A 352 3.09 2.92 -30.05
CA GLN A 352 4.20 3.77 -30.45
C GLN A 352 5.51 3.20 -29.90
N LYS A 353 6.36 2.76 -30.82
CA LYS A 353 7.70 2.27 -30.51
C LYS A 353 8.59 3.39 -29.98
N VAL A 354 9.49 3.04 -29.07
CA VAL A 354 10.56 3.94 -28.61
C VAL A 354 11.85 3.64 -29.36
N LYS A 355 12.74 4.62 -29.47
CA LYS A 355 13.98 4.50 -30.23
C LYS A 355 15.19 4.61 -29.33
N THR A 356 16.21 3.79 -29.60
CA THR A 356 17.53 3.89 -28.96
C THR A 356 18.29 5.13 -29.45
N GLU A 357 19.42 5.46 -28.80
CA GLU A 357 20.34 6.49 -29.29
C GLU A 357 20.84 6.20 -30.73
N GLU A 358 20.93 4.92 -31.08
CA GLU A 358 21.30 4.42 -32.43
C GLU A 358 20.10 4.29 -33.41
N ASP A 359 18.96 4.92 -33.12
CA ASP A 359 17.74 4.91 -33.96
C ASP A 359 17.10 3.52 -34.20
N VAL A 360 17.36 2.55 -33.33
CA VAL A 360 16.72 1.22 -33.36
C VAL A 360 15.37 1.27 -32.67
N GLU A 361 14.32 0.81 -33.35
CA GLU A 361 12.98 0.72 -32.78
C GLU A 361 12.84 -0.43 -31.79
N VAL A 362 12.20 -0.15 -30.66
CA VAL A 362 11.92 -1.08 -29.56
C VAL A 362 10.42 -1.05 -29.27
N GLU A 363 9.83 -2.23 -29.17
CA GLU A 363 8.44 -2.45 -28.81
C GLU A 363 8.29 -2.64 -27.30
N ASP A 364 7.18 -2.18 -26.75
CA ASP A 364 6.87 -2.29 -25.33
C ASP A 364 5.48 -2.92 -25.17
N GLU A 365 5.36 -3.89 -24.25
CA GLU A 365 4.10 -4.59 -23.98
C GLU A 365 3.84 -4.65 -22.48
N THR A 366 2.58 -4.49 -22.07
CA THR A 366 2.20 -4.60 -20.65
C THR A 366 1.83 -6.04 -20.36
N ARG A 367 2.63 -6.74 -19.56
CA ARG A 367 2.51 -8.19 -19.35
C ARG A 367 1.72 -8.54 -18.10
N PHE A 368 2.05 -7.91 -16.98
CA PHE A 368 1.47 -8.27 -15.69
C PHE A 368 0.93 -7.08 -14.93
N MET A 369 -0.11 -7.32 -14.15
CA MET A 369 -0.45 -6.49 -13.01
C MET A 369 -0.25 -7.23 -11.71
N ASN A 370 0.26 -6.49 -10.74
CA ASN A 370 0.52 -6.95 -9.41
C ASN A 370 -0.01 -5.96 -8.36
N GLY A 371 -0.24 -6.46 -7.14
CA GLY A 371 -0.77 -5.68 -6.03
C GLY A 371 -1.14 -6.60 -4.89
N ASP A 372 -1.60 -6.03 -3.78
CA ASP A 372 -2.24 -6.82 -2.74
C ASP A 372 -3.60 -7.39 -3.24
N ASN A 373 -4.24 -8.26 -2.46
CA ASN A 373 -5.52 -8.85 -2.87
C ASN A 373 -6.61 -7.80 -3.18
N PRO A 374 -6.80 -6.73 -2.38
CA PRO A 374 -7.65 -5.60 -2.75
C PRO A 374 -7.33 -5.00 -4.12
N ALA A 375 -6.06 -4.70 -4.43
CA ALA A 375 -5.64 -4.15 -5.71
C ALA A 375 -5.92 -5.11 -6.87
N ALA A 376 -5.58 -6.39 -6.75
CA ALA A 376 -5.87 -7.41 -7.76
C ALA A 376 -7.39 -7.57 -7.97
N ASN A 377 -8.17 -7.55 -6.88
CA ASN A 377 -9.62 -7.59 -6.95
C ASN A 377 -10.23 -6.33 -7.58
N PHE A 378 -9.62 -5.16 -7.39
CA PHE A 378 -10.00 -3.95 -8.12
C PHE A 378 -9.72 -4.11 -9.62
N GLU A 379 -8.53 -4.56 -10.00
CA GLU A 379 -8.13 -4.65 -11.40
C GLU A 379 -8.98 -5.66 -12.19
N CYS A 380 -9.20 -6.86 -11.62
CA CYS A 380 -10.11 -7.88 -12.18
C CYS A 380 -11.60 -7.61 -11.93
N ARG A 381 -11.92 -6.63 -11.06
CA ARG A 381 -13.25 -6.40 -10.48
C ARG A 381 -13.94 -7.63 -9.87
N ASN A 382 -13.14 -8.42 -9.16
CA ASN A 382 -13.63 -9.50 -8.33
C ASN A 382 -14.36 -9.00 -7.08
N GLN A 383 -15.16 -9.88 -6.46
CA GLN A 383 -15.82 -9.64 -5.20
C GLN A 383 -14.80 -9.27 -4.10
N HIS A 384 -14.98 -8.11 -3.47
CA HIS A 384 -14.13 -7.69 -2.36
C HIS A 384 -14.55 -8.41 -1.07
N GLY A 385 -13.61 -9.11 -0.41
CA GLY A 385 -13.84 -9.77 0.89
C GLY A 385 -14.81 -10.97 0.87
N GLY A 386 -15.17 -11.46 -0.33
CA GLY A 386 -16.10 -12.56 -0.52
C GLY A 386 -15.50 -13.95 -0.40
N HIS A 387 -16.25 -14.95 -0.85
CA HIS A 387 -15.78 -16.34 -0.94
C HIS A 387 -15.06 -16.67 -2.25
N TYR A 388 -15.07 -15.77 -3.23
CA TYR A 388 -14.35 -15.90 -4.49
C TYR A 388 -13.31 -14.78 -4.60
N GLY A 389 -12.23 -14.91 -3.83
CA GLY A 389 -11.23 -13.86 -3.67
C GLY A 389 -10.00 -13.99 -4.57
N CYS A 390 -9.89 -15.06 -5.35
CA CYS A 390 -8.71 -15.31 -6.20
C CYS A 390 -8.88 -14.68 -7.59
N PRO A 391 -7.91 -13.89 -8.08
CA PRO A 391 -7.92 -13.41 -9.47
C PRO A 391 -7.58 -14.51 -10.49
N GLY A 392 -7.02 -15.64 -10.05
CA GLY A 392 -6.55 -16.74 -10.90
C GLY A 392 -7.49 -17.90 -11.11
N CYS A 393 -8.49 -18.06 -10.26
CA CYS A 393 -9.45 -19.14 -10.36
C CYS A 393 -10.77 -18.77 -9.71
N ASP A 394 -11.84 -19.47 -10.09
CA ASP A 394 -13.18 -19.36 -9.54
C ASP A 394 -13.41 -20.29 -8.33
N GLY A 395 -12.35 -20.82 -7.73
CA GLY A 395 -12.43 -21.66 -6.54
C GLY A 395 -13.01 -20.93 -5.32
N HIS A 396 -13.94 -21.58 -4.62
CA HIS A 396 -14.51 -21.08 -3.39
C HIS A 396 -13.50 -21.17 -2.23
N LEU A 397 -13.30 -20.09 -1.47
CA LEU A 397 -12.25 -19.97 -0.45
C LEU A 397 -12.39 -20.94 0.74
N SER A 398 -13.58 -21.51 0.97
CA SER A 398 -13.74 -22.58 1.98
C SER A 398 -13.07 -23.89 1.57
N MET A 399 -12.93 -24.12 0.26
CA MET A 399 -12.39 -25.34 -0.33
C MET A 399 -10.91 -25.21 -0.69
N CYS A 400 -10.25 -24.12 -0.29
CA CYS A 400 -8.83 -23.89 -0.56
C CYS A 400 -7.89 -24.98 -0.03
N HIS A 401 -8.31 -25.74 0.98
CA HIS A 401 -7.56 -26.87 1.54
C HIS A 401 -7.74 -28.17 0.74
N ASP A 402 -8.72 -28.20 -0.17
CA ASP A 402 -8.98 -29.32 -1.07
C ASP A 402 -8.27 -29.09 -2.40
N LEU A 403 -7.11 -29.74 -2.56
CA LEU A 403 -6.25 -29.52 -3.73
C LEU A 403 -6.87 -30.03 -5.02
N ASP A 404 -7.64 -31.12 -4.97
CA ASP A 404 -8.34 -31.67 -6.12
C ASP A 404 -9.40 -30.67 -6.63
N TYR A 405 -10.28 -30.22 -5.73
CA TYR A 405 -11.28 -29.21 -6.05
C TYR A 405 -10.65 -27.95 -6.67
N MET A 406 -9.51 -27.49 -6.15
CA MET A 406 -8.84 -26.27 -6.64
C MET A 406 -8.09 -26.47 -7.96
N ALA A 407 -7.52 -27.65 -8.21
CA ALA A 407 -6.81 -27.96 -9.45
C ALA A 407 -7.75 -27.94 -10.67
N GLN A 408 -8.99 -28.40 -10.48
CA GLN A 408 -10.02 -28.39 -11.52
C GLN A 408 -10.52 -26.97 -11.90
N ARG A 409 -10.13 -25.93 -11.15
CA ARG A 409 -10.61 -24.55 -11.37
C ARG A 409 -9.86 -23.88 -12.52
N LYS A 410 -10.63 -23.31 -13.45
CA LYS A 410 -10.10 -22.69 -14.67
C LYS A 410 -9.60 -21.28 -14.41
N TYR A 411 -8.52 -20.92 -15.10
CA TYR A 411 -8.10 -19.53 -15.18
C TYR A 411 -9.03 -18.77 -16.14
N ARG A 412 -9.41 -17.55 -15.75
CA ARG A 412 -10.30 -16.68 -16.55
C ARG A 412 -9.54 -15.43 -16.97
N THR A 413 -9.39 -15.26 -18.29
CA THR A 413 -8.81 -14.07 -18.91
C THR A 413 -9.69 -12.83 -18.69
N LEU A 414 -9.17 -11.63 -18.95
CA LEU A 414 -9.96 -10.39 -18.88
C LEU A 414 -11.16 -10.43 -19.83
N THR A 415 -10.98 -10.97 -21.03
CA THR A 415 -12.05 -11.12 -22.03
C THR A 415 -13.15 -12.04 -21.53
N GLU A 416 -12.80 -13.21 -21.00
CA GLU A 416 -13.79 -14.16 -20.46
C GLU A 416 -14.53 -13.57 -19.26
N ARG A 417 -13.83 -12.84 -18.38
CA ARG A 417 -14.46 -12.14 -17.26
C ARG A 417 -15.45 -11.08 -17.75
N GLN A 418 -15.09 -10.31 -18.77
CA GLN A 418 -16.00 -9.33 -19.37
C GLN A 418 -17.21 -10.02 -19.98
N GLN A 419 -17.01 -11.06 -20.79
CA GLN A 419 -18.09 -11.82 -21.44
C GLN A 419 -19.04 -12.44 -20.41
N LEU A 420 -18.50 -13.00 -19.32
CA LEU A 420 -19.28 -13.59 -18.24
C LEU A 420 -20.18 -12.55 -17.55
N VAL A 421 -19.66 -11.35 -17.30
CA VAL A 421 -20.47 -10.27 -16.73
C VAL A 421 -21.53 -9.82 -17.72
N LEU A 422 -21.20 -9.65 -19.00
CA LEU A 422 -22.09 -9.19 -20.07
C LEU A 422 -23.12 -10.24 -20.56
N ALA A 423 -23.02 -11.49 -20.10
CA ALA A 423 -23.90 -12.57 -20.57
C ALA A 423 -25.38 -12.32 -20.25
N GLY A 424 -25.70 -11.82 -19.05
CA GLY A 424 -27.07 -11.54 -18.63
C GLY A 424 -27.57 -10.12 -18.93
N ARG A 425 -28.86 -9.86 -18.68
CA ARG A 425 -29.53 -8.58 -18.99
C ARG A 425 -28.90 -7.42 -18.21
N LYS A 426 -28.73 -7.56 -16.89
CA LYS A 426 -28.11 -6.55 -16.03
C LYS A 426 -26.63 -6.38 -16.32
N GLY A 427 -25.98 -7.48 -16.71
CA GLY A 427 -24.66 -7.47 -17.30
C GLY A 427 -24.50 -6.50 -18.46
N LYS A 428 -25.44 -6.47 -19.40
CA LYS A 428 -25.38 -5.57 -20.56
C LYS A 428 -25.53 -4.09 -20.17
N GLU A 429 -26.23 -3.79 -19.08
CA GLU A 429 -26.31 -2.45 -18.48
C GLU A 429 -24.98 -2.01 -17.82
N ALA A 430 -24.05 -2.95 -17.56
CA ALA A 430 -22.80 -2.74 -16.82
C ALA A 430 -21.81 -1.77 -17.48
N LYS A 431 -21.90 -1.53 -18.80
CA LYS A 431 -21.01 -0.57 -19.46
C LYS A 431 -21.21 0.86 -18.94
N GLN A 432 -22.39 1.15 -18.36
CA GLN A 432 -22.71 2.46 -17.80
C GLN A 432 -22.76 2.45 -16.25
N LEU A 433 -22.84 1.28 -15.62
CA LEU A 433 -23.01 1.12 -14.17
C LEU A 433 -21.82 0.38 -13.55
N LEU A 434 -21.23 0.95 -12.50
CA LEU A 434 -20.08 0.32 -11.82
C LEU A 434 -20.41 -1.08 -11.28
N ASN A 435 -21.60 -1.24 -10.71
CA ASN A 435 -22.00 -2.38 -9.88
C ASN A 435 -23.33 -3.04 -10.33
N PRO A 436 -23.41 -3.51 -11.59
CA PRO A 436 -24.65 -3.95 -12.23
C PRO A 436 -25.36 -5.13 -11.53
N LEU A 437 -24.60 -6.02 -10.90
CA LEU A 437 -25.10 -7.27 -10.32
C LEU A 437 -25.28 -7.19 -8.79
N LYS A 438 -25.16 -6.00 -8.21
CA LYS A 438 -25.26 -5.81 -6.76
C LYS A 438 -26.71 -5.50 -6.37
N ASP A 439 -27.17 -6.10 -5.27
CA ASP A 439 -28.45 -5.78 -4.61
C ASP A 439 -29.69 -5.94 -5.51
N LEU A 440 -29.63 -6.86 -6.48
CA LEU A 440 -30.72 -7.13 -7.42
C LEU A 440 -32.02 -7.54 -6.69
N LYS A 441 -33.15 -7.04 -7.18
CA LYS A 441 -34.49 -7.47 -6.72
C LYS A 441 -34.79 -8.88 -7.24
N VAL A 442 -35.73 -9.57 -6.61
CA VAL A 442 -36.10 -10.97 -6.99
C VAL A 442 -36.43 -11.09 -8.48
N ASN A 443 -37.25 -10.18 -9.01
CA ASN A 443 -37.62 -10.19 -10.43
C ASN A 443 -36.42 -9.92 -11.36
N GLU A 444 -35.47 -9.09 -10.92
CA GLU A 444 -34.25 -8.81 -11.69
C GLU A 444 -33.31 -10.00 -11.68
N LEU A 445 -33.18 -10.70 -10.53
CA LEU A 445 -32.44 -11.96 -10.43
C LEU A 445 -33.05 -13.04 -11.33
N ARG A 446 -34.38 -13.20 -11.31
CA ARG A 446 -35.08 -14.15 -12.20
C ARG A 446 -34.78 -13.87 -13.66
N ALA A 447 -34.92 -12.62 -14.09
CA ALA A 447 -34.63 -12.22 -15.46
C ALA A 447 -33.15 -12.39 -15.84
N GLU A 448 -32.23 -12.21 -14.89
CA GLU A 448 -30.80 -12.42 -15.08
C GLU A 448 -30.45 -13.91 -15.22
N ILE A 449 -31.01 -14.77 -14.35
CA ILE A 449 -30.85 -16.23 -14.39
C ILE A 449 -31.45 -16.81 -15.68
N GLU A 450 -32.66 -16.39 -16.05
CA GLU A 450 -33.33 -16.79 -17.29
C GLU A 450 -32.49 -16.39 -18.52
N ALA A 451 -31.98 -15.16 -18.55
CA ALA A 451 -31.16 -14.69 -19.67
C ALA A 451 -29.81 -15.41 -19.80
N ARG A 452 -29.31 -16.00 -18.71
CA ARG A 452 -28.08 -16.81 -18.68
C ARG A 452 -28.34 -18.29 -18.93
N GLY A 453 -29.60 -18.73 -18.94
CA GLY A 453 -29.97 -20.15 -19.12
C GLY A 453 -29.72 -21.04 -17.90
N LEU A 454 -29.69 -20.47 -16.68
CA LEU A 454 -29.26 -21.17 -15.45
C LEU A 454 -30.41 -21.84 -14.65
N GLY A 455 -31.53 -22.18 -15.30
CA GLY A 455 -32.62 -22.96 -14.70
C GLY A 455 -33.76 -22.16 -14.07
N ASP A 456 -34.58 -22.86 -13.27
CA ASP A 456 -35.98 -22.53 -12.95
C ASP A 456 -36.18 -21.23 -12.15
N SER A 457 -37.01 -20.32 -12.68
CA SER A 457 -37.25 -18.99 -12.12
C SER A 457 -38.06 -18.97 -10.82
N ASP A 458 -38.62 -20.12 -10.42
CA ASP A 458 -39.53 -20.24 -9.27
C ASP A 458 -38.81 -20.38 -7.91
N LYS A 459 -37.49 -20.27 -7.89
CA LYS A 459 -36.68 -20.29 -6.66
C LYS A 459 -36.81 -19.00 -5.83
N THR A 460 -36.45 -19.12 -4.55
CA THR A 460 -36.40 -18.00 -3.60
C THR A 460 -35.24 -17.05 -3.91
N LYS A 461 -35.27 -15.82 -3.37
CA LYS A 461 -34.20 -14.83 -3.59
C LYS A 461 -32.81 -15.35 -3.19
N PRO A 462 -32.62 -15.98 -2.02
CA PRO A 462 -31.30 -16.51 -1.62
C PRO A 462 -30.78 -17.58 -2.58
N GLU A 463 -31.64 -18.50 -3.00
CA GLU A 463 -31.26 -19.56 -3.95
C GLU A 463 -30.87 -19.00 -5.32
N LEU A 464 -31.64 -18.04 -5.86
CA LEU A 464 -31.29 -17.37 -7.11
C LEU A 464 -29.96 -16.60 -7.00
N ALA A 465 -29.71 -15.97 -5.86
CA ALA A 465 -28.44 -15.29 -5.60
C ALA A 465 -27.27 -16.27 -5.47
N LYS A 466 -27.47 -17.44 -4.86
CA LYS A 466 -26.47 -18.52 -4.77
C LYS A 466 -26.08 -19.02 -6.15
N ILE A 467 -27.07 -19.36 -7.00
CA ILE A 467 -26.84 -19.80 -8.39
C ILE A 467 -26.05 -18.75 -9.18
N LEU A 468 -26.46 -17.47 -9.10
CA LEU A 468 -25.75 -16.40 -9.79
C LEU A 468 -24.31 -16.23 -9.27
N ASN A 469 -24.09 -16.33 -7.96
CA ASN A 469 -22.75 -16.21 -7.38
C ASN A 469 -21.83 -17.37 -7.80
N GLU A 470 -22.36 -18.59 -7.86
CA GLU A 470 -21.63 -19.79 -8.29
C GLU A 470 -21.22 -19.68 -9.77
N GLU A 471 -22.13 -19.26 -10.64
CA GLU A 471 -21.83 -19.00 -12.06
C GLU A 471 -20.75 -17.93 -12.21
N LEU A 472 -20.94 -16.78 -11.54
CA LEU A 472 -20.05 -15.64 -11.67
C LEU A 472 -18.67 -15.92 -11.08
N GLY A 473 -18.53 -16.85 -10.12
CA GLY A 473 -17.24 -17.22 -9.53
C GLY A 473 -16.45 -16.01 -9.03
N GLY A 474 -17.14 -15.03 -8.43
CA GLY A 474 -16.56 -13.77 -7.94
C GLY A 474 -16.48 -12.62 -8.95
N ALA A 475 -16.76 -12.85 -10.25
CA ALA A 475 -16.80 -11.78 -11.25
C ALA A 475 -18.07 -10.93 -11.10
N THR A 476 -17.97 -9.81 -10.37
CA THR A 476 -19.16 -8.99 -10.05
C THR A 476 -19.40 -7.86 -11.05
N ARG A 477 -18.39 -7.49 -11.86
CA ARG A 477 -18.35 -6.29 -12.71
C ARG A 477 -17.29 -6.46 -13.81
N ILE A 478 -17.36 -5.65 -14.86
CA ILE A 478 -16.36 -5.63 -15.95
C ILE A 478 -14.97 -5.24 -15.41
N PRO A 479 -13.86 -5.89 -15.80
CA PRO A 479 -12.50 -5.52 -15.37
C PRO A 479 -12.20 -4.02 -15.47
N ALA A 480 -11.33 -3.51 -14.57
CA ALA A 480 -11.15 -2.05 -14.40
C ALA A 480 -10.71 -1.35 -15.69
N LEU A 481 -9.75 -1.93 -16.43
CA LEU A 481 -9.28 -1.40 -17.70
C LEU A 481 -10.28 -1.56 -18.85
N LEU A 482 -11.28 -2.44 -18.74
CA LEU A 482 -12.31 -2.61 -19.78
C LEU A 482 -13.60 -1.85 -19.47
N PHE A 483 -13.59 -1.05 -18.40
CA PHE A 483 -14.72 -0.23 -18.00
C PHE A 483 -14.66 1.15 -18.68
N GLY A 484 -15.75 1.56 -19.32
CA GLY A 484 -15.86 2.85 -19.99
C GLY A 484 -16.65 2.76 -21.29
N ASP A 485 -16.17 3.49 -22.29
CA ASP A 485 -16.76 3.61 -23.62
C ASP A 485 -16.86 2.25 -24.35
N GLU A 486 -17.84 2.11 -25.25
CA GLU A 486 -18.07 0.90 -26.04
C GLU A 486 -16.92 0.57 -27.01
N SER A 487 -16.09 1.56 -27.33
CA SER A 487 -14.86 1.43 -28.14
C SER A 487 -13.71 0.73 -27.41
N VAL A 488 -13.80 0.54 -26.09
CA VAL A 488 -12.75 -0.06 -25.27
C VAL A 488 -12.82 -1.58 -25.35
N SER A 489 -11.77 -2.20 -25.87
CA SER A 489 -11.57 -3.65 -25.94
C SER A 489 -10.16 -4.01 -25.48
N VAL A 490 -9.91 -5.32 -25.33
CA VAL A 490 -8.56 -5.83 -25.02
C VAL A 490 -7.58 -5.46 -26.13
N GLU A 491 -8.03 -5.51 -27.39
CA GLU A 491 -7.22 -5.17 -28.56
C GLU A 491 -6.96 -3.67 -28.67
N SER A 492 -7.98 -2.82 -28.47
CA SER A 492 -7.79 -1.37 -28.58
C SER A 492 -6.88 -0.79 -27.50
N LEU A 493 -6.71 -1.49 -26.38
CA LEU A 493 -5.81 -1.12 -25.28
C LEU A 493 -4.47 -1.88 -25.26
N ASN A 494 -4.19 -2.77 -26.23
CA ASN A 494 -2.98 -3.59 -26.27
C ASN A 494 -2.80 -4.47 -25.01
N LEU A 495 -3.88 -5.12 -24.57
CA LEU A 495 -3.94 -5.94 -23.35
C LEU A 495 -4.03 -7.44 -23.62
N GLN A 496 -3.74 -7.90 -24.84
CA GLN A 496 -3.88 -9.31 -25.25
C GLN A 496 -3.06 -10.26 -24.36
N SER A 497 -1.88 -9.82 -23.93
CA SER A 497 -1.01 -10.56 -23.02
C SER A 497 -1.04 -10.02 -21.59
N TYR A 498 -2.04 -9.21 -21.20
CA TYR A 498 -2.09 -8.65 -19.85
C TYR A 498 -2.75 -9.61 -18.86
N GLU A 499 -2.03 -9.99 -17.81
CA GLU A 499 -2.52 -10.92 -16.79
C GLU A 499 -2.43 -10.31 -15.38
N VAL A 500 -3.50 -10.45 -14.60
CA VAL A 500 -3.51 -10.07 -13.18
C VAL A 500 -2.99 -11.24 -12.36
N LEU A 501 -1.86 -11.04 -11.70
CA LEU A 501 -1.17 -12.11 -11.02
C LEU A 501 -1.96 -12.64 -9.81
N CYS A 502 -1.93 -13.96 -9.66
CA CYS A 502 -2.68 -14.71 -8.66
C CYS A 502 -1.82 -15.12 -7.45
N PHE A 503 -0.53 -14.83 -7.54
CA PHE A 503 0.45 -15.02 -6.49
C PHE A 503 1.41 -13.82 -6.50
N GLU A 504 1.41 -13.07 -5.40
CA GLU A 504 2.39 -12.02 -5.15
C GLU A 504 3.31 -12.47 -4.00
N ALA A 505 4.59 -12.66 -4.33
CA ALA A 505 5.54 -13.34 -3.47
C ALA A 505 5.70 -12.71 -2.07
N LEU A 506 5.63 -11.37 -1.94
CA LEU A 506 5.78 -10.69 -0.66
C LEU A 506 4.57 -10.93 0.24
N HIS A 507 3.38 -10.49 -0.15
CA HIS A 507 2.18 -10.50 0.69
C HIS A 507 1.64 -11.91 0.90
N CYS A 508 1.66 -12.77 -0.12
CA CYS A 508 1.19 -14.15 0.02
C CYS A 508 2.07 -14.91 1.01
N SER A 509 3.39 -14.90 0.82
CA SER A 509 4.30 -15.62 1.73
C SER A 509 4.34 -15.00 3.12
N MET A 510 4.37 -13.67 3.24
CA MET A 510 4.39 -12.99 4.55
C MET A 510 3.17 -13.35 5.39
N ASN A 511 1.97 -13.27 4.80
CA ASN A 511 0.75 -13.55 5.55
C ASN A 511 0.57 -15.04 5.82
N HIS A 512 0.99 -15.92 4.91
CA HIS A 512 1.00 -17.36 5.15
C HIS A 512 1.95 -17.73 6.30
N ILE A 513 3.20 -17.23 6.28
CA ILE A 513 4.16 -17.39 7.39
C ILE A 513 3.56 -16.86 8.69
N LYS A 514 2.98 -15.65 8.68
CA LYS A 514 2.35 -15.06 9.86
C LYS A 514 1.27 -15.98 10.44
N ASN A 515 0.41 -16.56 9.60
CA ASN A 515 -0.64 -17.48 10.05
C ASN A 515 -0.05 -18.76 10.64
N ILE A 516 0.97 -19.36 10.00
CA ILE A 516 1.67 -20.53 10.53
C ILE A 516 2.31 -20.21 11.90
N LEU A 517 2.99 -19.07 12.04
CA LEU A 517 3.63 -18.67 13.30
C LEU A 517 2.64 -18.34 14.42
N GLU A 518 1.41 -17.93 14.09
CA GLU A 518 0.32 -17.68 15.05
C GLU A 518 -0.31 -18.99 15.54
N GLU A 519 -0.45 -19.97 14.65
CA GLU A 519 -1.13 -21.24 14.92
C GLU A 519 -0.22 -22.30 15.55
N ILE A 520 1.01 -22.44 15.06
CA ILE A 520 1.94 -23.52 15.46
C ILE A 520 2.22 -23.64 16.97
N PRO A 521 2.25 -22.57 17.80
CA PRO A 521 2.48 -22.72 19.24
C PRO A 521 1.40 -23.56 19.94
N HIS A 522 0.21 -23.68 19.33
CA HIS A 522 -0.92 -24.40 19.90
C HIS A 522 -0.88 -25.90 19.59
N HIS A 523 0.04 -26.32 18.72
CA HIS A 523 0.22 -27.71 18.29
C HIS A 523 1.51 -28.36 18.80
N ILE A 524 2.28 -27.63 19.61
CA ILE A 524 3.48 -28.16 20.26
C ILE A 524 3.13 -28.56 21.69
N SER A 525 3.25 -29.86 21.97
CA SER A 525 2.99 -30.42 23.31
C SER A 525 4.20 -30.31 24.25
N ASP A 526 5.41 -30.29 23.70
CA ASP A 526 6.64 -30.17 24.49
C ASP A 526 6.83 -28.74 25.04
N ILE A 527 6.87 -28.62 26.36
CA ILE A 527 6.88 -27.33 27.05
C ILE A 527 8.16 -26.54 26.77
N ASP A 528 9.32 -27.21 26.76
CA ASP A 528 10.61 -26.55 26.52
C ASP A 528 10.72 -26.02 25.09
N THR A 529 10.31 -26.82 24.10
CA THR A 529 10.19 -26.40 22.71
C THR A 529 9.21 -25.24 22.56
N LEU A 530 8.07 -25.26 23.27
CA LEU A 530 7.10 -24.18 23.24
C LEU A 530 7.64 -22.87 23.85
N ILE A 531 8.38 -22.96 24.96
CA ILE A 531 9.04 -21.80 25.59
C ILE A 531 10.04 -21.19 24.60
N LYS A 532 10.94 -22.02 24.04
CA LYS A 532 11.95 -21.59 23.06
C LYS A 532 11.31 -20.93 21.84
N LEU A 533 10.23 -21.52 21.31
CA LEU A 533 9.45 -20.94 20.21
C LEU A 533 8.93 -19.55 20.59
N LYS A 534 8.27 -19.42 21.73
CA LYS A 534 7.66 -18.16 22.19
C LYS A 534 8.71 -17.08 22.42
N GLU A 535 9.88 -17.43 22.95
CA GLU A 535 11.01 -16.51 23.12
C GLU A 535 11.52 -15.98 21.78
N ILE A 536 11.71 -16.86 20.80
CA ILE A 536 12.15 -16.46 19.44
C ILE A 536 11.13 -15.51 18.81
N LEU A 537 9.83 -15.84 18.89
CA LEU A 537 8.78 -14.98 18.36
C LEU A 537 8.75 -13.62 19.07
N ALA A 538 8.88 -13.60 20.40
CA ALA A 538 8.91 -12.38 21.19
C ALA A 538 10.11 -11.49 20.83
N VAL A 539 11.28 -12.06 20.56
CA VAL A 539 12.48 -11.29 20.18
C VAL A 539 12.39 -10.79 18.74
N GLN A 540 12.09 -11.68 17.78
CA GLN A 540 12.15 -11.36 16.36
C GLN A 540 11.02 -10.42 15.91
N LEU A 541 9.84 -10.56 16.52
CA LEU A 541 8.62 -9.83 16.15
C LEU A 541 8.28 -8.67 17.11
N ASN A 542 9.14 -8.31 18.06
CA ASN A 542 8.97 -7.10 18.88
C ASN A 542 9.45 -5.84 18.12
N LYS A 543 8.68 -5.46 17.09
CA LYS A 543 8.93 -4.30 16.24
C LYS A 543 7.64 -3.52 16.01
N GLU A 544 7.72 -2.19 15.98
CA GLU A 544 6.58 -1.32 15.66
C GLU A 544 6.04 -1.56 14.25
N LYS A 545 6.94 -1.71 13.27
CA LYS A 545 6.60 -2.07 11.88
C LYS A 545 7.32 -3.37 11.51
N LYS A 546 6.53 -4.41 11.24
CA LYS A 546 7.00 -5.73 10.77
C LYS A 546 6.94 -5.76 9.24
N ARG A 547 8.03 -6.14 8.60
CA ARG A 547 8.17 -6.27 7.14
C ARG A 547 8.19 -7.75 6.75
N GLY A 548 7.95 -8.05 5.47
CA GLY A 548 8.07 -9.43 4.97
C GLY A 548 9.42 -10.07 5.28
N VAL A 549 10.51 -9.30 5.20
CA VAL A 549 11.87 -9.75 5.57
C VAL A 549 11.97 -10.21 7.03
N ASP A 550 11.21 -9.61 7.95
CA ASP A 550 11.22 -9.99 9.37
C ASP A 550 10.56 -11.36 9.58
N TYR A 551 9.42 -11.61 8.92
CA TYR A 551 8.74 -12.91 8.98
C TYR A 551 9.58 -14.03 8.37
N ARG A 552 10.24 -13.77 7.23
CA ARG A 552 11.15 -14.73 6.60
C ARG A 552 12.33 -15.09 7.50
N LYS A 553 12.99 -14.08 8.10
CA LYS A 553 14.06 -14.32 9.08
C LYS A 553 13.57 -15.11 10.29
N THR A 554 12.40 -14.75 10.81
CA THR A 554 11.79 -15.43 11.96
C THR A 554 11.52 -16.90 11.66
N LEU A 555 10.97 -17.19 10.48
CA LEU A 555 10.76 -18.56 10.02
C LEU A 555 12.07 -19.35 10.01
N ILE A 556 13.13 -18.82 9.41
CA ILE A 556 14.44 -19.50 9.34
C ILE A 556 15.00 -19.75 10.74
N TYR A 557 15.03 -18.73 11.60
CA TYR A 557 15.52 -18.89 12.98
C TYR A 557 14.73 -19.95 13.74
N LEU A 558 13.41 -19.96 13.57
CA LEU A 558 12.54 -20.92 14.23
C LEU A 558 12.82 -22.35 13.72
N THR A 559 12.90 -22.54 12.41
CA THR A 559 13.20 -23.84 11.81
C THR A 559 14.54 -24.39 12.31
N ILE A 560 15.60 -23.58 12.34
CA ILE A 560 16.91 -23.98 12.88
C ILE A 560 16.79 -24.35 14.37
N ALA A 561 16.16 -23.48 15.16
CA ALA A 561 16.09 -23.64 16.60
C ALA A 561 15.30 -24.88 17.04
N LEU A 562 14.23 -25.21 16.32
CA LEU A 562 13.33 -26.32 16.66
C LEU A 562 13.69 -27.62 15.96
N TYR A 563 14.62 -27.60 15.00
CA TYR A 563 14.89 -28.75 14.14
C TYR A 563 15.12 -30.04 14.94
N GLN A 564 15.91 -29.99 16.01
CA GLN A 564 16.23 -31.18 16.81
C GLN A 564 15.22 -31.48 17.94
N THR A 565 14.36 -30.53 18.31
CA THR A 565 13.52 -30.65 19.53
C THR A 565 12.05 -30.90 19.23
N THR A 566 11.59 -30.68 17.99
CA THR A 566 10.19 -30.87 17.59
C THR A 566 9.94 -32.20 16.87
N THR A 567 8.67 -32.54 16.68
CA THR A 567 8.23 -33.74 15.94
C THR A 567 8.66 -33.68 14.48
N HIS A 568 8.75 -34.86 13.84
CA HIS A 568 9.11 -34.97 12.43
C HIS A 568 8.20 -34.13 11.51
N ASP A 569 6.88 -34.15 11.75
CA ASP A 569 5.92 -33.46 10.89
C ASP A 569 6.00 -31.93 11.04
N VAL A 570 6.16 -31.43 12.28
CA VAL A 570 6.35 -29.99 12.53
C VAL A 570 7.65 -29.50 11.90
N ARG A 571 8.72 -30.29 12.02
CA ARG A 571 10.01 -30.01 11.38
C ARG A 571 9.87 -29.95 9.86
N ALA A 572 9.21 -30.93 9.25
CA ALA A 572 8.98 -30.98 7.81
C ALA A 572 8.11 -29.80 7.33
N LEU A 573 7.08 -29.42 8.09
CA LEU A 573 6.21 -28.28 7.79
C LEU A 573 7.01 -26.97 7.70
N LEU A 574 7.87 -26.73 8.69
CA LEU A 574 8.70 -25.53 8.73
C LEU A 574 9.81 -25.54 7.66
N ALA A 575 10.43 -26.70 7.42
CA ALA A 575 11.49 -26.84 6.42
C ALA A 575 10.96 -26.66 5.00
N THR A 576 9.83 -27.28 4.66
CA THR A 576 9.17 -27.11 3.34
C THR A 576 8.82 -25.64 3.08
N LEU A 577 8.26 -24.94 4.08
CA LEU A 577 7.94 -23.52 3.96
C LEU A 577 9.20 -22.65 3.78
N CYS A 578 10.31 -22.97 4.45
CA CYS A 578 11.57 -22.26 4.27
C CYS A 578 12.05 -22.35 2.82
N GLU A 579 12.02 -23.55 2.25
CA GLU A 579 12.50 -23.79 0.90
C GLU A 579 11.57 -23.17 -0.16
N MET A 580 10.24 -23.27 0.01
CA MET A 580 9.28 -22.54 -0.84
C MET A 580 9.61 -21.04 -0.87
N VAL A 581 9.83 -20.44 0.31
CA VAL A 581 10.18 -19.02 0.45
C VAL A 581 11.56 -18.69 -0.13
N GLU A 582 12.50 -19.62 -0.13
CA GLU A 582 13.78 -19.46 -0.82
C GLU A 582 13.56 -19.36 -2.34
N ILE A 583 12.76 -20.25 -2.91
CA ILE A 583 12.40 -20.25 -4.33
C ILE A 583 11.64 -18.97 -4.71
N PHE A 584 10.70 -18.50 -3.88
CA PHE A 584 9.95 -17.26 -4.11
C PHE A 584 10.82 -16.00 -4.25
N TYR A 585 12.05 -16.03 -3.76
CA TYR A 585 12.99 -14.90 -3.83
C TYR A 585 14.20 -15.21 -4.71
N ALA A 586 14.25 -16.38 -5.36
CA ALA A 586 15.31 -16.75 -6.27
C ALA A 586 15.28 -15.87 -7.53
N GLN A 587 16.46 -15.46 -7.99
CA GLN A 587 16.63 -14.69 -9.23
C GLN A 587 16.34 -15.56 -10.46
N ASP A 588 16.08 -14.91 -11.59
CA ASP A 588 15.73 -15.60 -12.85
C ASP A 588 16.81 -16.58 -13.33
N ARG A 589 18.09 -16.27 -13.11
CA ARG A 589 19.22 -17.18 -13.42
C ARG A 589 19.19 -18.54 -12.69
N LYS A 590 18.33 -18.71 -11.67
CA LYS A 590 18.15 -19.98 -10.96
C LYS A 590 16.94 -20.77 -11.47
N ARG A 591 16.09 -20.14 -12.29
CA ARG A 591 14.89 -20.76 -12.85
C ARG A 591 15.31 -21.88 -13.79
N SER A 592 14.74 -23.06 -13.56
CA SER A 592 15.05 -24.29 -14.29
C SER A 592 13.88 -25.28 -14.15
N PRO A 593 13.77 -26.27 -15.04
CA PRO A 593 12.82 -27.38 -14.89
C PRO A 593 12.91 -28.04 -13.51
N LYS A 594 14.14 -28.28 -13.00
CA LYS A 594 14.36 -28.79 -11.65
C LYS A 594 13.67 -27.93 -10.58
N LEU A 595 13.88 -26.61 -10.61
CA LEU A 595 13.32 -25.70 -9.60
C LEU A 595 11.79 -25.63 -9.67
N ILE A 596 11.21 -25.76 -10.88
CA ILE A 596 9.77 -25.83 -11.11
C ILE A 596 9.19 -27.10 -10.48
N LEU A 597 9.76 -28.27 -10.80
CA LEU A 597 9.34 -29.55 -10.22
C LEU A 597 9.45 -29.52 -8.69
N ARG A 598 10.58 -29.00 -8.18
CA ARG A 598 10.81 -28.86 -6.75
C ARG A 598 9.73 -28.03 -6.08
N LEU A 599 9.34 -26.90 -6.66
CA LEU A 599 8.32 -26.04 -6.05
C LEU A 599 6.94 -26.71 -6.07
N HIS A 600 6.55 -27.40 -7.14
CA HIS A 600 5.30 -28.19 -7.17
C HIS A 600 5.28 -29.23 -6.04
N ASN A 601 6.34 -30.03 -5.94
CA ASN A 601 6.47 -31.08 -4.92
C ASN A 601 6.44 -30.51 -3.49
N LEU A 602 7.14 -29.39 -3.25
CA LEU A 602 7.10 -28.68 -1.98
C LEU A 602 5.71 -28.14 -1.66
N CYS A 603 4.99 -27.55 -2.63
CA CYS A 603 3.64 -27.04 -2.45
C CYS A 603 2.66 -28.13 -2.01
N TRP A 604 2.67 -29.28 -2.69
CA TRP A 604 1.83 -30.42 -2.32
C TRP A 604 2.17 -30.93 -0.92
N ARG A 605 3.46 -31.21 -0.67
CA ARG A 605 3.92 -31.72 0.64
C ARG A 605 3.59 -30.75 1.77
N HIS A 606 3.77 -29.45 1.54
CA HIS A 606 3.46 -28.42 2.52
C HIS A 606 1.95 -28.34 2.81
N ALA A 607 1.10 -28.50 1.80
CA ALA A 607 -0.35 -28.53 1.98
C ALA A 607 -0.81 -29.72 2.84
N ILE A 608 -0.29 -30.93 2.56
CA ILE A 608 -0.58 -32.12 3.36
C ILE A 608 -0.08 -31.97 4.80
N LEU A 609 1.14 -31.46 5.00
CA LEU A 609 1.70 -31.21 6.33
C LEU A 609 0.90 -30.14 7.10
N CYS A 610 0.43 -29.08 6.44
CA CYS A 610 -0.45 -28.09 7.06
C CYS A 610 -1.72 -28.74 7.60
N ARG A 611 -2.38 -29.59 6.80
CA ARG A 611 -3.59 -30.31 7.21
C ARG A 611 -3.30 -31.24 8.39
N LYS A 612 -2.22 -32.02 8.31
CA LYS A 612 -1.83 -32.99 9.35
C LYS A 612 -1.46 -32.35 10.69
N VAL A 613 -0.70 -31.26 10.66
CA VAL A 613 -0.15 -30.63 11.88
C VAL A 613 -1.11 -29.62 12.50
N MET A 614 -1.88 -28.89 11.70
CA MET A 614 -2.61 -27.69 12.16
C MET A 614 -4.13 -27.88 12.23
N THR A 615 -4.63 -29.10 12.02
CA THR A 615 -6.06 -29.42 12.07
C THR A 615 -6.35 -30.33 13.28
N PRO A 616 -7.40 -30.06 14.08
CA PRO A 616 -8.27 -28.88 14.00
C PRO A 616 -7.52 -27.60 14.42
N THR A 617 -7.89 -26.48 13.80
CA THR A 617 -7.30 -25.17 14.13
C THR A 617 -7.68 -24.73 15.55
N ARG A 618 -6.73 -24.16 16.29
CA ARG A 618 -6.86 -23.77 17.71
C ARG A 618 -6.83 -22.26 17.94
N ALA A 619 -6.02 -21.51 17.19
CA ALA A 619 -5.91 -20.06 17.36
C ALA A 619 -6.54 -19.27 16.20
N LEU A 620 -6.42 -19.81 14.99
CA LEU A 620 -6.99 -19.24 13.78
C LEU A 620 -8.29 -19.95 13.39
N THR A 621 -9.12 -19.26 12.61
CA THR A 621 -10.21 -19.93 11.88
C THR A 621 -9.63 -20.68 10.68
N SER A 622 -10.28 -21.77 10.27
CA SER A 622 -9.92 -22.51 9.04
C SER A 622 -9.81 -21.57 7.82
N ARG A 623 -10.75 -20.63 7.66
CA ARG A 623 -10.72 -19.62 6.58
C ARG A 623 -9.48 -18.71 6.63
N LYS A 624 -8.92 -18.41 7.81
CA LYS A 624 -7.72 -17.58 7.93
C LYS A 624 -6.45 -18.40 7.65
N LEU A 625 -6.36 -19.62 8.18
CA LEU A 625 -5.21 -20.50 7.98
C LEU A 625 -5.12 -21.02 6.53
N PHE A 626 -6.21 -21.64 6.05
CA PHE A 626 -6.31 -22.24 4.71
C PHE A 626 -6.93 -21.29 3.68
N GLY A 627 -6.90 -19.97 3.92
CA GLY A 627 -7.51 -18.99 3.04
C GLY A 627 -6.69 -18.64 1.79
N ILE A 628 -6.94 -17.45 1.26
CA ILE A 628 -6.35 -16.96 0.00
C ILE A 628 -4.82 -17.00 -0.03
N TYR A 629 -4.13 -16.75 1.10
CA TYR A 629 -2.68 -16.73 1.14
C TYR A 629 -2.07 -18.13 1.06
N PHE A 630 -2.67 -19.10 1.76
CA PHE A 630 -2.32 -20.52 1.64
C PHE A 630 -2.53 -20.97 0.20
N HIS A 631 -3.74 -20.75 -0.33
CA HIS A 631 -4.11 -21.12 -1.69
C HIS A 631 -3.19 -20.52 -2.76
N ALA A 632 -2.87 -19.23 -2.67
CA ALA A 632 -1.94 -18.60 -3.60
C ALA A 632 -0.54 -19.24 -3.55
N CYS A 633 -0.06 -19.58 -2.34
CA CYS A 633 1.23 -20.25 -2.19
C CYS A 633 1.22 -21.67 -2.76
N VAL A 634 0.17 -22.47 -2.52
CA VAL A 634 0.17 -23.90 -2.89
C VAL A 634 -0.34 -24.20 -4.30
N SER A 635 -1.28 -23.39 -4.82
CA SER A 635 -1.93 -23.64 -6.11
C SER A 635 -1.38 -22.80 -7.26
N HIS A 636 -0.84 -21.60 -6.98
CA HIS A 636 -0.50 -20.64 -8.04
C HIS A 636 1.00 -20.33 -8.15
N SER A 637 1.77 -20.48 -7.07
CA SER A 637 3.20 -20.11 -7.06
C SER A 637 4.00 -20.96 -8.06
N ALA A 638 3.95 -22.29 -7.96
CA ALA A 638 4.67 -23.19 -8.84
C ALA A 638 4.31 -23.01 -10.32
N PHE A 639 3.04 -22.73 -10.59
CA PHE A 639 2.56 -22.43 -11.93
C PHE A 639 3.13 -21.11 -12.49
N LEU A 640 3.12 -20.03 -11.70
CA LEU A 640 3.70 -18.75 -12.13
C LEU A 640 5.23 -18.85 -12.34
N LEU A 641 5.93 -19.73 -11.60
CA LEU A 641 7.37 -19.97 -11.79
C LEU A 641 7.71 -20.53 -13.18
N ARG A 642 6.77 -21.26 -13.81
CA ARG A 642 6.90 -21.73 -15.20
C ARG A 642 7.02 -20.58 -16.20
N LEU A 643 6.46 -19.41 -15.88
CA LEU A 643 6.47 -18.24 -16.76
C LEU A 643 7.55 -17.21 -16.39
N ALA A 644 7.72 -16.94 -15.09
CA ALA A 644 8.62 -15.89 -14.61
C ALA A 644 9.17 -16.23 -13.23
N SER A 645 10.42 -15.83 -12.95
CA SER A 645 10.92 -15.81 -11.57
C SER A 645 10.02 -14.95 -10.68
N HIS A 646 9.70 -15.45 -9.48
CA HIS A 646 8.92 -14.73 -8.47
C HIS A 646 9.60 -13.45 -7.94
N ARG A 647 10.89 -13.26 -8.25
CA ARG A 647 11.59 -12.01 -7.97
C ARG A 647 11.04 -10.84 -8.79
N SER A 648 10.64 -11.09 -10.04
CA SER A 648 10.11 -10.08 -10.97
C SER A 648 8.74 -9.52 -10.57
N PRO A 649 7.76 -10.33 -10.11
CA PRO A 649 6.52 -9.84 -9.54
C PRO A 649 6.60 -9.60 -8.02
N ASN A 650 7.78 -9.52 -7.40
CA ASN A 650 7.86 -9.26 -5.96
C ASN A 650 7.57 -7.78 -5.63
N ALA A 651 6.68 -7.52 -4.67
CA ALA A 651 6.27 -6.16 -4.31
C ALA A 651 7.26 -5.37 -3.43
N GLU A 652 8.34 -5.99 -2.92
CA GLU A 652 9.21 -5.35 -1.92
C GLU A 652 9.88 -4.05 -2.42
N MET A 653 10.22 -3.97 -3.71
CA MET A 653 10.78 -2.73 -4.29
C MET A 653 9.75 -1.61 -4.40
N PHE A 654 8.49 -1.94 -4.68
CA PHE A 654 7.39 -0.98 -4.72
C PHE A 654 7.07 -0.45 -3.31
N GLU A 655 7.01 -1.32 -2.30
CA GLU A 655 6.80 -0.88 -0.91
C GLU A 655 7.91 0.06 -0.42
N ARG A 656 9.16 -0.17 -0.82
CA ARG A 656 10.27 0.71 -0.46
C ARG A 656 10.18 2.06 -1.16
N LEU A 657 9.77 2.10 -2.42
CA LEU A 657 9.48 3.36 -3.10
C LEU A 657 8.35 4.12 -2.38
N PHE A 658 7.32 3.41 -1.91
CA PHE A 658 6.26 4.02 -1.10
C PHE A 658 6.76 4.52 0.27
N GLU A 659 7.68 3.80 0.92
CA GLU A 659 8.33 4.28 2.15
C GLU A 659 9.17 5.55 1.91
N GLU A 660 9.83 5.67 0.76
CA GLU A 660 10.54 6.88 0.35
C GLU A 660 9.55 8.05 0.18
N LEU A 661 8.44 7.83 -0.52
CA LEU A 661 7.35 8.83 -0.64
C LEU A 661 6.79 9.23 0.74
N THR A 662 6.61 8.27 1.64
CA THR A 662 6.14 8.53 3.02
C THR A 662 7.15 9.34 3.83
N ASP A 663 8.45 9.07 3.69
CA ASP A 663 9.50 9.85 4.37
C ASP A 663 9.64 11.26 3.79
N ILE A 664 9.61 11.39 2.46
CA ILE A 664 9.61 12.69 1.76
C ILE A 664 8.45 13.52 2.27
N THR A 665 7.21 13.01 2.15
CA THR A 665 6.02 13.74 2.59
C THR A 665 6.14 14.10 4.06
N ARG A 666 6.46 13.17 4.97
CA ARG A 666 6.64 13.46 6.40
C ARG A 666 7.63 14.62 6.67
N LYS A 667 8.75 14.67 5.95
CA LYS A 667 9.81 15.67 6.18
C LYS A 667 9.53 17.02 5.52
N THR A 668 8.84 17.04 4.39
CA THR A 668 8.62 18.24 3.58
C THR A 668 7.20 18.82 3.75
N TRP A 669 6.34 18.12 4.50
CA TRP A 669 4.95 18.51 4.70
C TRP A 669 4.77 19.92 5.28
N ASN A 670 4.00 20.74 4.58
CA ASN A 670 3.67 22.12 4.94
C ASN A 670 2.20 22.28 5.39
N ASN A 671 1.46 21.18 5.62
CA ASN A 671 0.03 21.15 5.90
C ASN A 671 -0.88 21.71 4.78
N GLN A 672 -0.39 21.77 3.53
CA GLN A 672 -1.18 22.14 2.35
C GLN A 672 -1.33 20.95 1.40
N ILE A 673 -2.53 20.37 1.41
CA ILE A 673 -2.89 19.19 0.61
C ILE A 673 -2.81 19.41 -0.89
N GLU A 674 -3.06 20.63 -1.33
CA GLU A 674 -2.94 21.04 -2.74
C GLU A 674 -1.51 20.87 -3.26
N SER A 675 -0.51 20.98 -2.37
CA SER A 675 0.90 20.86 -2.71
C SER A 675 1.49 19.48 -2.42
N LEU A 676 0.74 18.57 -1.75
CA LEU A 676 1.27 17.28 -1.27
C LEU A 676 1.87 16.46 -2.41
N VAL A 677 1.05 16.18 -3.42
CA VAL A 677 1.40 15.30 -4.54
C VAL A 677 2.55 15.91 -5.33
N SER A 678 2.41 17.19 -5.75
CA SER A 678 3.43 17.87 -6.55
C SER A 678 4.78 17.94 -5.82
N ASN A 679 4.78 18.23 -4.51
CA ASN A 679 6.01 18.22 -3.70
C ASN A 679 6.61 16.81 -3.59
N ALA A 680 5.79 15.79 -3.36
CA ALA A 680 6.27 14.41 -3.26
C ALA A 680 6.96 13.95 -4.55
N VAL A 681 6.36 14.23 -5.72
CA VAL A 681 6.93 13.90 -7.03
C VAL A 681 8.24 14.67 -7.26
N LEU A 682 8.27 15.98 -7.00
CA LEU A 682 9.46 16.83 -7.14
C LEU A 682 10.68 16.30 -6.38
N HIS A 683 10.50 16.04 -5.09
CA HIS A 683 11.58 15.55 -4.23
C HIS A 683 12.07 14.17 -4.67
N MET A 684 11.15 13.26 -4.99
CA MET A 684 11.51 11.92 -5.45
C MET A 684 12.29 11.95 -6.76
N GLN A 685 11.90 12.79 -7.72
CA GLN A 685 12.64 12.93 -8.97
C GLN A 685 14.03 13.53 -8.75
N ALA A 686 14.15 14.57 -7.91
CA ALA A 686 15.44 15.18 -7.61
C ALA A 686 16.44 14.21 -6.94
N GLU A 687 15.95 13.30 -6.09
CA GLU A 687 16.77 12.26 -5.47
C GLU A 687 17.30 11.23 -6.48
N LYS A 688 16.47 10.84 -7.46
CA LYS A 688 16.90 9.94 -8.54
C LYS A 688 18.08 10.53 -9.30
N THR A 689 18.00 11.80 -9.68
CA THR A 689 19.07 12.51 -10.42
C THR A 689 20.34 12.70 -9.59
N SER A 690 20.23 12.72 -8.26
CA SER A 690 21.35 12.93 -7.35
C SER A 690 22.11 11.64 -6.98
N GLY A 691 21.77 10.50 -7.60
CA GLY A 691 22.51 9.24 -7.45
C GLY A 691 22.26 8.46 -6.16
N GLY A 692 21.20 8.80 -5.40
CA GLY A 692 20.86 8.10 -4.16
C GLY A 692 20.32 6.68 -4.39
N ASN A 693 21.19 5.68 -4.45
CA ASN A 693 20.82 4.26 -4.63
C ASN A 693 20.71 3.47 -3.32
N THR A 694 20.02 4.04 -2.32
CA THR A 694 19.95 3.46 -0.97
C THR A 694 19.05 2.21 -0.90
N ALA A 695 17.94 2.19 -1.64
CA ALA A 695 16.95 1.09 -1.54
C ALA A 695 17.46 -0.25 -2.12
N VAL A 696 18.00 -0.25 -3.35
CA VAL A 696 18.53 -1.47 -4.00
C VAL A 696 19.66 -2.07 -3.16
N THR A 697 20.60 -1.23 -2.72
CA THR A 697 21.72 -1.63 -1.85
C THR A 697 21.21 -2.25 -0.54
N CYS A 698 20.16 -1.70 0.06
CA CYS A 698 19.55 -2.26 1.25
C CYS A 698 18.95 -3.65 1.03
N ILE A 699 18.24 -3.88 -0.09
CA ILE A 699 17.65 -5.19 -0.40
C ILE A 699 18.74 -6.23 -0.62
N ILE A 700 19.76 -5.91 -1.42
CA ILE A 700 20.88 -6.81 -1.67
C ILE A 700 21.56 -7.20 -0.36
N ARG A 701 21.78 -6.24 0.55
CA ARG A 701 22.36 -6.51 1.88
C ARG A 701 21.48 -7.44 2.72
N LEU A 702 20.17 -7.21 2.78
CA LEU A 702 19.25 -8.04 3.55
C LEU A 702 19.11 -9.44 2.94
N GLY A 703 19.11 -9.56 1.61
CA GLY A 703 19.12 -10.84 0.91
C GLY A 703 20.38 -11.66 1.22
N LYS A 704 21.55 -11.02 1.23
CA LYS A 704 22.82 -11.65 1.65
C LYS A 704 22.78 -12.11 3.10
N GLU A 705 22.20 -11.32 3.99
CA GLU A 705 22.04 -11.70 5.41
C GLU A 705 21.14 -12.94 5.56
N ILE A 706 19.97 -12.94 4.89
CA ILE A 706 19.07 -14.10 4.89
C ILE A 706 19.76 -15.33 4.33
N SER A 707 20.43 -15.21 3.18
CA SER A 707 21.16 -16.31 2.55
C SER A 707 22.28 -16.86 3.43
N ASN A 708 22.92 -16.02 4.25
CA ASN A 708 23.92 -16.48 5.19
C ASN A 708 23.32 -17.27 6.36
N ILE A 709 22.17 -16.85 6.88
CA ILE A 709 21.47 -17.56 7.95
C ILE A 709 20.88 -18.88 7.41
N SER A 710 20.34 -18.89 6.19
CA SER A 710 19.73 -20.08 5.59
C SER A 710 20.72 -21.22 5.35
N LYS A 711 22.03 -20.95 5.25
CA LYS A 711 23.07 -22.00 5.17
C LYS A 711 23.09 -22.95 6.37
N ALA A 712 22.56 -22.54 7.51
CA ALA A 712 22.44 -23.38 8.70
C ALA A 712 21.16 -24.23 8.70
N LEU A 713 20.27 -24.06 7.71
CA LEU A 713 19.11 -24.93 7.54
C LEU A 713 19.54 -26.32 7.09
N PRO A 714 18.78 -27.36 7.45
CA PRO A 714 18.92 -28.68 6.85
C PRO A 714 18.77 -28.58 5.32
N LYS A 715 19.67 -29.22 4.57
CA LYS A 715 19.46 -29.42 3.14
C LYS A 715 18.49 -30.59 2.96
N LEU A 716 17.34 -30.34 2.38
CA LEU A 716 16.43 -31.40 1.95
C LEU A 716 16.96 -31.98 0.64
N GLY A 717 17.14 -33.30 0.59
CA GLY A 717 17.46 -34.01 -0.65
C GLY A 717 16.28 -34.05 -1.61
N ASN A 718 16.32 -35.02 -2.52
CA ASN A 718 15.19 -35.36 -3.39
C ASN A 718 13.89 -35.52 -2.61
N THR A 719 12.78 -35.10 -3.23
CA THR A 719 11.46 -35.33 -2.66
C THR A 719 11.17 -36.83 -2.71
N VAL A 720 11.13 -37.47 -1.54
CA VAL A 720 10.72 -38.87 -1.38
C VAL A 720 9.38 -38.91 -0.66
N LEU A 721 8.40 -39.58 -1.28
CA LEU A 721 7.02 -39.69 -0.82
C LEU A 721 6.65 -41.17 -0.63
N PRO A 722 6.41 -41.60 0.61
CA PRO A 722 5.88 -42.94 0.89
C PRO A 722 4.52 -43.19 0.22
N LYS A 723 4.29 -44.39 -0.32
CA LYS A 723 3.04 -44.72 -1.02
C LYS A 723 1.82 -44.76 -0.10
N ASP A 724 1.99 -45.06 1.19
CA ASP A 724 0.92 -44.97 2.19
C ASP A 724 0.35 -43.55 2.29
N VAL A 725 1.22 -42.52 2.30
CA VAL A 725 0.82 -41.11 2.32
C VAL A 725 0.12 -40.73 1.02
N ILE A 726 0.61 -41.22 -0.12
CA ILE A 726 0.01 -41.02 -1.45
C ILE A 726 -1.39 -41.63 -1.50
N ASN A 727 -1.53 -42.89 -1.08
CA ASN A 727 -2.81 -43.62 -1.06
C ASN A 727 -3.84 -42.92 -0.16
N THR A 728 -3.40 -42.43 1.01
CA THR A 728 -4.24 -41.68 1.94
C THR A 728 -4.78 -40.38 1.32
N HIS A 729 -4.07 -39.80 0.35
CA HIS A 729 -4.42 -38.54 -0.30
C HIS A 729 -4.55 -38.68 -1.82
N ALA A 730 -5.06 -39.82 -2.31
CA ALA A 730 -5.00 -40.19 -3.73
C ALA A 730 -5.53 -39.11 -4.69
N ARG A 731 -6.68 -38.48 -4.39
CA ARG A 731 -7.24 -37.40 -5.23
C ARG A 731 -6.35 -36.15 -5.26
N HIS A 732 -5.79 -35.77 -4.12
CA HIS A 732 -4.87 -34.63 -4.04
C HIS A 732 -3.55 -34.93 -4.75
N TRP A 733 -3.15 -36.20 -4.76
CA TRP A 733 -1.98 -36.66 -5.48
C TRP A 733 -2.20 -36.62 -6.99
N GLU A 734 -3.33 -37.12 -7.49
CA GLU A 734 -3.69 -37.05 -8.92
C GLU A 734 -3.69 -35.61 -9.44
N ALA A 735 -4.32 -34.69 -8.71
CA ALA A 735 -4.32 -33.27 -9.03
C ALA A 735 -2.90 -32.66 -9.10
N HIS A 736 -1.99 -33.14 -8.24
CA HIS A 736 -0.58 -32.77 -8.30
C HIS A 736 0.11 -33.35 -9.54
N LEU A 737 -0.13 -34.61 -9.87
CA LEU A 737 0.42 -35.25 -11.07
C LEU A 737 0.00 -34.54 -12.37
N GLN A 738 -1.27 -34.12 -12.47
CA GLN A 738 -1.75 -33.29 -13.59
C GLN A 738 -0.96 -31.98 -13.70
N SER A 739 -0.57 -31.38 -12.57
CA SER A 739 0.18 -30.11 -12.52
C SER A 739 1.66 -30.24 -12.92
N ILE A 740 2.18 -31.48 -12.95
CA ILE A 740 3.55 -31.81 -13.36
C ILE A 740 3.58 -32.83 -14.50
N ALA A 741 2.51 -32.97 -15.27
CA ALA A 741 2.37 -34.02 -16.29
C ALA A 741 3.51 -34.00 -17.33
N ASP A 742 4.04 -32.83 -17.64
CA ASP A 742 5.19 -32.64 -18.51
C ASP A 742 6.50 -33.28 -17.98
N PHE A 743 6.62 -33.47 -16.67
CA PHE A 743 7.72 -34.24 -16.04
C PHE A 743 7.44 -35.75 -16.01
N LEU A 744 6.20 -36.17 -16.27
CA LEU A 744 5.78 -37.57 -16.30
C LEU A 744 5.87 -38.17 -17.71
N VAL A 745 5.56 -37.38 -18.75
CA VAL A 745 5.66 -37.79 -20.16
C VAL A 745 7.00 -38.47 -20.53
N PRO A 746 8.17 -38.01 -20.05
CA PRO A 746 9.44 -38.67 -20.35
C PRO A 746 9.57 -40.10 -19.77
N GLY A 747 8.71 -40.47 -18.83
CA GLY A 747 8.69 -41.76 -18.18
C GLY A 747 9.56 -41.86 -16.92
N GLU A 748 9.47 -43.02 -16.28
CA GLU A 748 10.25 -43.36 -15.10
C GLU A 748 11.77 -43.36 -15.38
N GLY A 749 12.55 -42.88 -14.41
CA GLY A 749 14.01 -42.78 -14.51
C GLY A 749 14.51 -41.43 -15.04
N VAL A 750 13.64 -40.58 -15.59
CA VAL A 750 14.03 -39.25 -16.07
C VAL A 750 13.93 -38.19 -14.97
N TRP A 751 12.74 -37.95 -14.41
CA TRP A 751 12.52 -36.95 -13.34
C TRP A 751 11.98 -37.54 -12.04
N TRP A 752 11.60 -38.81 -12.08
CA TRP A 752 11.07 -39.53 -10.93
C TRP A 752 11.36 -41.03 -11.08
N ARG A 753 11.31 -41.76 -9.98
CA ARG A 753 11.34 -43.22 -9.96
C ARG A 753 10.53 -43.79 -8.82
N GLU A 754 10.11 -45.04 -8.97
CA GLU A 754 9.57 -45.85 -7.90
C GLU A 754 10.70 -46.63 -7.23
N ILE A 755 10.74 -46.63 -5.90
CA ILE A 755 11.66 -47.43 -5.11
C ILE A 755 10.84 -48.55 -4.48
N GLU A 756 10.81 -49.70 -5.15
CA GLU A 756 9.98 -50.85 -4.77
C GLU A 756 10.31 -51.35 -3.34
N ASP A 757 11.59 -51.44 -3.00
CA ASP A 757 12.06 -51.95 -1.71
C ASP A 757 11.62 -51.10 -0.50
N GLU A 758 11.42 -49.79 -0.71
CA GLU A 758 11.05 -48.82 0.34
C GLU A 758 9.59 -48.35 0.21
N ASP A 759 8.84 -48.92 -0.73
CA ASP A 759 7.46 -48.55 -1.09
C ASP A 759 7.25 -47.03 -1.18
N CYS A 760 8.14 -46.34 -1.90
CA CYS A 760 8.11 -44.89 -2.03
C CYS A 760 8.37 -44.41 -3.47
N ILE A 761 8.04 -43.15 -3.71
CA ILE A 761 8.26 -42.45 -4.97
C ILE A 761 9.28 -41.35 -4.74
N GLU A 762 10.35 -41.34 -5.52
CA GLU A 762 11.39 -40.33 -5.47
C GLU A 762 11.33 -39.42 -6.71
N PHE A 763 11.40 -38.10 -6.50
CA PHE A 763 11.59 -37.11 -7.57
C PHE A 763 13.01 -36.56 -7.55
N PHE A 764 13.63 -36.48 -8.72
CA PHE A 764 14.97 -35.94 -8.92
C PHE A 764 14.95 -34.41 -8.96
N ASP A 765 14.55 -33.81 -7.83
CA ASP A 765 14.32 -32.37 -7.68
C ASP A 765 15.22 -31.70 -6.61
N GLY A 766 16.12 -32.48 -6.00
CA GLY A 766 16.98 -32.04 -4.92
C GLY A 766 18.10 -31.07 -5.34
N PRO A 767 18.81 -30.48 -4.36
CA PRO A 767 19.86 -29.49 -4.63
C PRO A 767 21.03 -30.05 -5.45
N GLU A 768 21.34 -31.33 -5.30
CA GLU A 768 22.45 -32.03 -5.98
C GLU A 768 22.07 -32.51 -7.40
N GLU A 769 20.81 -32.41 -7.79
CA GLU A 769 20.33 -32.81 -9.12
C GLU A 769 20.68 -31.77 -10.19
N ILE A 770 20.82 -32.22 -11.45
CA ILE A 770 21.08 -31.33 -12.59
C ILE A 770 19.88 -30.44 -12.90
N GLU A 771 20.13 -29.21 -13.33
CA GLU A 771 19.08 -28.21 -13.58
C GLU A 771 18.21 -28.56 -14.80
N PHE A 772 18.81 -29.20 -15.82
CA PHE A 772 18.19 -29.57 -17.09
C PHE A 772 18.50 -31.02 -17.43
N ARG A 773 17.52 -31.71 -18.01
CA ARG A 773 17.65 -33.07 -18.55
C ARG A 773 17.21 -33.03 -20.00
N GLU A 774 17.95 -33.69 -20.89
CA GLU A 774 17.70 -33.64 -22.34
C GLU A 774 16.31 -34.18 -22.70
N GLN A 775 15.86 -35.24 -22.02
CA GLN A 775 14.51 -35.80 -22.19
C GLN A 775 13.44 -35.07 -21.36
N GLY A 776 13.81 -34.01 -20.62
CA GLY A 776 12.92 -33.27 -19.74
C GLY A 776 12.12 -32.17 -20.44
N PRO A 777 11.18 -31.53 -19.72
CA PRO A 777 10.41 -30.43 -20.29
C PRO A 777 11.30 -29.21 -20.55
N SER A 778 10.99 -28.48 -21.62
CA SER A 778 11.61 -27.20 -21.93
C SER A 778 11.14 -26.11 -20.97
N LEU A 779 11.96 -25.09 -20.78
CA LEU A 779 11.64 -23.97 -19.89
C LEU A 779 10.85 -22.89 -20.64
N HIS A 780 9.53 -22.87 -20.48
CA HIS A 780 8.69 -21.79 -21.04
C HIS A 780 8.95 -20.43 -20.37
N HIS A 781 8.54 -19.33 -21.02
CA HIS A 781 8.73 -17.98 -20.51
C HIS A 781 7.54 -17.07 -20.83
N PHE A 782 7.31 -16.04 -20.00
CA PHE A 782 6.24 -15.06 -20.21
C PHE A 782 6.28 -14.30 -21.54
N ARG A 783 7.36 -14.40 -22.32
CA ARG A 783 7.55 -13.68 -23.60
C ARG A 783 6.78 -14.35 -24.74
N SER A 784 6.59 -15.66 -24.64
CA SER A 784 6.09 -16.56 -25.67
C SER A 784 4.92 -17.40 -25.16
N SER A 785 4.71 -17.48 -23.84
CA SER A 785 3.62 -18.20 -23.18
C SER A 785 2.88 -17.33 -22.15
N ASN A 786 1.72 -17.81 -21.71
CA ASN A 786 0.85 -17.19 -20.71
C ASN A 786 0.14 -18.24 -19.84
N ILE A 787 -0.59 -17.80 -18.81
CA ILE A 787 -1.19 -18.72 -17.83
C ILE A 787 -2.17 -19.67 -18.50
N ARG A 788 -2.94 -19.19 -19.47
CA ARG A 788 -3.89 -20.04 -20.22
C ARG A 788 -3.16 -21.10 -21.04
N MET A 789 -2.11 -20.71 -21.77
CA MET A 789 -1.33 -21.63 -22.62
C MET A 789 -0.65 -22.71 -21.80
N GLU A 790 -0.04 -22.36 -20.67
CA GLU A 790 0.57 -23.33 -19.76
C GLU A 790 -0.45 -24.33 -19.20
N LYS A 791 -1.67 -23.91 -18.86
CA LYS A 791 -2.71 -24.84 -18.39
C LYS A 791 -3.14 -25.83 -19.48
N ILE A 792 -3.30 -25.34 -20.71
CA ILE A 792 -3.65 -26.19 -21.86
C ILE A 792 -2.52 -27.16 -22.17
N PHE A 793 -1.26 -26.70 -22.12
CA PHE A 793 -0.08 -27.53 -22.32
C PHE A 793 -0.03 -28.69 -21.32
N LEU A 794 -0.19 -28.42 -20.03
CA LEU A 794 -0.17 -29.48 -19.00
C LEU A 794 -1.33 -30.45 -19.15
N GLN A 795 -2.52 -29.96 -19.54
CA GLN A 795 -3.67 -30.82 -19.83
C GLN A 795 -3.36 -31.79 -20.99
N HIS A 796 -2.75 -31.31 -22.07
CA HIS A 796 -2.34 -32.18 -23.18
C HIS A 796 -1.27 -33.20 -22.75
N CYS A 797 -0.28 -32.79 -21.93
CA CYS A 797 0.72 -33.73 -21.39
C CYS A 797 0.07 -34.81 -20.51
N TRP A 798 -0.95 -34.46 -19.73
CA TRP A 798 -1.68 -35.42 -18.92
C TRP A 798 -2.44 -36.42 -19.79
N GLU A 799 -3.17 -35.93 -20.79
CA GLU A 799 -3.87 -36.77 -21.77
C GLU A 799 -2.91 -37.71 -22.50
N GLU A 800 -1.71 -37.24 -22.86
CA GLU A 800 -0.65 -38.05 -23.48
C GLU A 800 -0.17 -39.17 -22.54
N CYS A 801 0.03 -38.89 -21.25
CA CYS A 801 0.40 -39.91 -20.26
C CYS A 801 -0.63 -41.04 -20.21
N ILE A 802 -1.91 -40.69 -20.19
CA ILE A 802 -3.02 -41.65 -20.10
C ILE A 802 -3.18 -42.43 -21.41
N GLN A 803 -3.25 -41.74 -22.56
CA GLN A 803 -3.51 -42.36 -23.86
C GLN A 803 -2.36 -43.26 -24.33
N SER A 804 -1.12 -42.87 -24.03
CA SER A 804 0.07 -43.63 -24.43
C SER A 804 0.45 -44.73 -23.42
N GLY A 805 -0.30 -44.87 -22.32
CA GLY A 805 -0.02 -45.85 -21.27
C GLY A 805 1.33 -45.64 -20.60
N ILE A 806 1.77 -44.38 -20.46
CA ILE A 806 3.02 -44.04 -19.79
C ILE A 806 2.88 -44.42 -18.32
N LYS A 807 3.88 -45.11 -17.76
CA LYS A 807 3.90 -45.39 -16.32
C LYS A 807 3.88 -44.04 -15.59
N ILE A 808 2.94 -43.86 -14.68
CA ILE A 808 2.85 -42.67 -13.82
C ILE A 808 3.00 -43.08 -12.36
N PRO A 809 3.47 -42.19 -11.48
CA PRO A 809 3.65 -42.46 -10.05
C PRO A 809 2.30 -42.49 -9.30
N ALA A 810 1.32 -43.26 -9.77
CA ALA A 810 0.01 -43.41 -9.15
C ALA A 810 -0.30 -44.90 -8.91
N THR A 811 -0.86 -45.20 -7.75
CA THR A 811 -1.28 -46.56 -7.34
C THR A 811 -2.67 -46.92 -7.83
N ARG A 812 -3.52 -45.92 -8.11
CA ARG A 812 -4.92 -46.03 -8.53
C ARG A 812 -5.29 -44.79 -9.36
N ILE A 813 -5.80 -44.96 -10.58
CA ILE A 813 -6.41 -43.88 -11.37
C ILE A 813 -7.94 -44.10 -11.34
N PRO A 814 -8.74 -43.16 -10.83
CA PRO A 814 -10.19 -43.24 -10.89
C PRO A 814 -10.68 -43.18 -12.35
N ASN A 815 -11.64 -44.02 -12.74
CA ASN A 815 -12.25 -43.95 -14.08
C ASN A 815 -13.10 -42.68 -14.22
N GLU A 816 -12.89 -41.89 -15.27
CA GLU A 816 -13.65 -40.65 -15.55
C GLU A 816 -15.16 -40.89 -15.79
N GLU A 817 -15.58 -42.11 -16.14
CA GLU A 817 -16.98 -42.39 -16.49
C GLU A 817 -17.94 -42.48 -15.30
N ASN A 818 -17.46 -42.58 -14.05
CA ASN A 818 -18.32 -42.75 -12.88
C ASN A 818 -17.85 -41.95 -11.68
N HIS A 819 -18.23 -40.67 -11.61
CA HIS A 819 -18.05 -39.84 -10.41
C HIS A 819 -18.78 -40.35 -9.15
N ASN A 820 -19.55 -41.45 -9.21
CA ASN A 820 -20.32 -42.01 -8.11
C ASN A 820 -20.32 -43.57 -8.06
N ARG A 821 -19.15 -44.24 -8.06
CA ARG A 821 -18.93 -45.58 -7.45
C ARG A 821 -17.49 -46.08 -7.62
N GLU A 822 -17.07 -46.92 -6.68
CA GLU A 822 -15.72 -47.50 -6.48
C GLU A 822 -15.26 -48.46 -7.58
N GLU A 823 -15.09 -48.02 -8.82
CA GLU A 823 -14.35 -48.78 -9.83
C GLU A 823 -13.09 -48.03 -10.26
N CYS A 824 -11.94 -48.61 -9.93
CA CYS A 824 -10.61 -48.10 -10.24
C CYS A 824 -9.95 -48.99 -11.28
N MET A 825 -9.29 -48.40 -12.30
CA MET A 825 -8.40 -49.18 -13.15
C MET A 825 -7.11 -49.49 -12.40
N GLN A 826 -6.88 -50.77 -12.12
CA GLN A 826 -5.55 -51.26 -11.76
C GLN A 826 -4.67 -51.21 -13.02
N GLN A 827 -3.44 -50.69 -12.88
CA GLN A 827 -2.42 -50.88 -13.91
C GLN A 827 -2.14 -52.39 -14.03
N ASN A 828 -2.24 -52.93 -15.24
CA ASN A 828 -2.00 -54.34 -15.53
C ASN A 828 -0.59 -54.76 -15.11
N LEU A 829 -0.46 -55.43 -13.96
CA LEU A 829 0.73 -56.17 -13.57
C LEU A 829 0.71 -57.56 -14.26
N PRO A 830 1.87 -58.12 -14.67
CA PRO A 830 1.92 -59.49 -15.16
C PRO A 830 1.62 -60.47 -14.01
N VAL A 831 0.56 -61.25 -14.17
CA VAL A 831 0.13 -62.28 -13.21
C VAL A 831 1.19 -63.39 -13.12
N GLN A 832 1.72 -63.65 -11.92
CA GLN A 832 2.21 -64.96 -11.54
C GLN A 832 1.27 -65.56 -10.50
N ASP A 833 0.53 -66.57 -10.94
CA ASP A 833 -0.33 -67.41 -10.12
C ASP A 833 0.49 -68.13 -9.04
N GLN A 834 0.08 -68.00 -7.78
CA GLN A 834 0.10 -69.10 -6.82
C GLN A 834 -0.96 -68.88 -5.75
N SER A 835 -1.98 -69.73 -5.84
CA SER A 835 -3.08 -69.88 -4.89
C SER A 835 -2.60 -70.43 -3.55
N PHE A 836 -3.15 -69.91 -2.45
CA PHE A 836 -3.51 -70.71 -1.29
C PHE A 836 -4.60 -69.99 -0.49
N GLU A 837 -5.76 -70.64 -0.41
CA GLU A 837 -6.87 -70.29 0.47
C GLU A 837 -6.49 -70.55 1.94
N SER A 838 -6.87 -69.65 2.85
CA SER A 838 -7.39 -70.08 4.16
C SER A 838 -8.26 -68.98 4.77
N ASP A 839 -9.49 -69.38 5.05
CA ASP A 839 -10.53 -68.63 5.74
C ASP A 839 -10.12 -68.15 7.14
N GLY A 840 -10.68 -66.99 7.52
CA GLY A 840 -10.60 -66.42 8.84
C GLY A 840 -11.47 -65.18 8.95
N GLU A 841 -12.78 -65.39 9.05
CA GLU A 841 -13.74 -64.35 9.44
C GLU A 841 -13.39 -63.78 10.83
N CYS A 842 -13.35 -62.45 10.93
CA CYS A 842 -13.61 -61.71 12.17
C CYS A 842 -14.11 -60.30 11.82
N GLU A 843 -15.45 -60.18 11.80
CA GLU A 843 -16.30 -59.00 12.07
C GLU A 843 -15.74 -57.61 11.74
N GLU A 844 -16.15 -57.08 10.58
CA GLU A 844 -16.23 -55.64 10.33
C GLU A 844 -17.42 -55.06 11.10
N GLU A 845 -17.16 -54.30 12.18
CA GLU A 845 -18.11 -53.29 12.64
C GLU A 845 -17.98 -52.08 11.70
N ALA A 846 -18.86 -52.02 10.70
CA ALA A 846 -19.13 -50.84 9.93
C ALA A 846 -19.86 -49.81 10.81
N GLU A 847 -19.13 -48.90 11.46
CA GLU A 847 -19.71 -47.63 11.89
C GLU A 847 -19.82 -46.70 10.68
N ASP A 848 -20.88 -46.92 9.91
CA ASP A 848 -21.49 -45.93 9.01
C ASP A 848 -21.94 -44.73 9.85
N THR A 849 -21.02 -43.79 10.08
CA THR A 849 -21.40 -42.46 10.57
C THR A 849 -21.66 -41.58 9.37
N THR A 850 -22.84 -41.76 8.77
CA THR A 850 -23.43 -40.80 7.86
C THR A 850 -23.60 -39.47 8.61
N LEU A 851 -22.66 -38.54 8.45
CA LEU A 851 -22.83 -37.17 8.92
C LEU A 851 -23.87 -36.49 8.03
N LEU A 852 -25.14 -36.59 8.44
CA LEU A 852 -26.19 -35.67 8.05
C LEU A 852 -25.79 -34.27 8.52
N ILE A 853 -25.18 -33.51 7.61
CA ILE A 853 -24.98 -32.08 7.78
C ILE A 853 -26.33 -31.44 7.42
N ASP A 854 -27.15 -31.15 8.43
CA ASP A 854 -28.23 -30.19 8.28
C ASP A 854 -27.59 -28.83 7.96
N GLU A 855 -27.89 -28.32 6.76
CA GLU A 855 -27.55 -26.96 6.34
C GLU A 855 -28.35 -25.96 7.20
N GLU A 856 -27.74 -25.47 8.28
CA GLU A 856 -28.14 -24.20 8.89
C GLU A 856 -27.23 -23.08 8.39
N GLU A 857 -27.80 -22.19 7.57
CA GLU A 857 -27.24 -20.86 7.25
C GLU A 857 -26.97 -20.08 8.54
N SER A 858 -25.76 -20.23 9.09
CA SER A 858 -25.25 -19.40 10.18
C SER A 858 -24.29 -18.36 9.64
N SER A 859 -24.83 -17.15 9.44
CA SER A 859 -24.03 -15.95 9.30
C SER A 859 -23.57 -15.50 10.69
N GLU A 860 -22.40 -15.98 11.13
CA GLU A 860 -21.81 -15.51 12.38
C GLU A 860 -21.27 -14.08 12.24
N ASN A 861 -22.12 -13.13 12.64
CA ASN A 861 -21.68 -11.95 13.35
C ASN A 861 -21.02 -12.38 14.67
N LEU A 862 -19.83 -11.85 14.95
CA LEU A 862 -19.22 -11.94 16.27
C LEU A 862 -20.06 -11.19 17.31
N GLU A 863 -20.61 -11.95 18.25
CA GLU A 863 -20.83 -11.70 19.69
C GLU A 863 -22.20 -12.25 20.11
N ASN A 864 -22.23 -13.32 20.92
CA ASN A 864 -23.39 -13.59 21.76
C ASN A 864 -23.01 -14.31 23.06
N ASN A 865 -23.42 -13.73 24.19
CA ASN A 865 -23.60 -14.42 25.47
C ASN A 865 -25.12 -14.49 25.73
N GLN A 866 -25.63 -15.70 26.00
CA GLN A 866 -27.05 -16.04 26.15
C GLN A 866 -27.71 -15.46 27.43
N ILE A 867 -29.01 -15.16 27.34
CA ILE A 867 -29.97 -15.00 28.46
C ILE A 867 -31.25 -15.79 28.08
N PRO A 868 -31.95 -16.48 29.01
CA PRO A 868 -33.12 -17.33 28.69
C PRO A 868 -34.45 -16.57 28.57
N GLU A 869 -35.39 -17.20 27.86
CA GLU A 869 -36.75 -16.79 27.44
C GLU A 869 -37.74 -16.37 28.55
N PRO A 870 -38.78 -15.59 28.18
CA PRO A 870 -40.07 -15.62 28.86
C PRO A 870 -41.26 -15.98 27.94
N GLN A 871 -42.22 -16.68 28.53
CA GLN A 871 -43.46 -17.19 27.95
C GLN A 871 -44.49 -16.10 27.55
N GLN A 872 -45.27 -16.47 26.53
CA GLN A 872 -46.54 -15.96 25.97
C GLN A 872 -47.37 -14.94 26.78
N LEU A 873 -47.98 -13.94 26.08
CA LEU A 873 -49.44 -13.82 25.94
C LEU A 873 -49.85 -12.71 24.93
N SER A 874 -50.63 -13.14 23.93
CA SER A 874 -51.70 -12.50 23.13
C SER A 874 -51.81 -10.97 22.92
N GLU A 875 -51.97 -10.63 21.64
CA GLU A 875 -52.51 -9.40 21.04
C GLU A 875 -53.89 -9.00 21.58
N THR A 876 -54.21 -7.69 21.69
CA THR A 876 -55.24 -7.00 20.87
C THR A 876 -55.43 -5.50 21.21
N VAL A 877 -55.75 -4.73 20.16
CA VAL A 877 -56.76 -3.63 20.10
C VAL A 877 -56.35 -2.15 20.37
N GLN A 878 -56.42 -1.39 19.27
CA GLN A 878 -56.99 -0.04 19.02
C GLN A 878 -56.29 1.27 19.45
N ASN A 879 -55.96 2.04 18.39
CA ASN A 879 -56.31 3.44 18.08
C ASN A 879 -56.17 4.60 19.08
N GLU A 880 -55.74 5.71 18.47
CA GLU A 880 -56.10 7.12 18.75
C GLU A 880 -55.22 7.99 19.68
N THR A 881 -54.55 8.94 19.01
CA THR A 881 -54.37 10.36 19.33
C THR A 881 -54.03 10.82 20.76
N GLY A 882 -52.88 11.50 20.88
CA GLY A 882 -52.63 12.47 21.95
C GLY A 882 -51.16 12.61 22.35
N GLU A 883 -50.51 13.70 21.92
CA GLU A 883 -49.57 14.38 22.84
C GLU A 883 -50.35 14.89 24.07
N PRO A 884 -49.75 15.19 25.25
CA PRO A 884 -48.34 15.19 25.66
C PRO A 884 -48.10 14.54 27.05
N LEU A 885 -46.84 14.42 27.50
CA LEU A 885 -46.33 14.97 28.79
C LEU A 885 -45.06 14.25 29.29
N ALA A 886 -44.11 15.10 29.68
CA ALA A 886 -42.80 14.77 30.21
C ALA A 886 -42.84 13.82 31.42
N LYS A 887 -42.06 12.74 31.36
CA LYS A 887 -41.52 12.05 32.54
C LYS A 887 -40.00 12.17 32.56
N LYS A 888 -39.50 13.04 33.44
CA LYS A 888 -38.08 13.07 33.84
C LYS A 888 -37.70 11.71 34.44
N PRO A 889 -36.61 11.04 34.01
CA PRO A 889 -36.06 9.95 34.78
C PRO A 889 -35.25 10.51 35.95
N LYS A 890 -35.57 10.03 37.16
CA LYS A 890 -34.79 10.23 38.39
C LYS A 890 -33.35 9.77 38.16
N LEU A 891 -32.40 10.64 38.47
CA LEU A 891 -30.99 10.29 38.62
C LEU A 891 -30.82 9.66 40.01
N SER A 892 -30.39 8.40 40.08
CA SER A 892 -29.82 7.81 41.29
C SER A 892 -28.29 7.79 41.15
N GLU A 893 -27.61 8.09 42.24
CA GLU A 893 -26.20 8.45 42.37
C GLU A 893 -25.22 7.28 42.13
N ASP A 894 -24.00 7.69 41.78
CA ASP A 894 -22.73 6.95 41.77
C ASP A 894 -22.46 5.90 40.68
N PHE A 895 -22.16 6.40 39.48
CA PHE A 895 -21.28 5.71 38.54
C PHE A 895 -20.08 6.60 38.19
N LEU A 896 -18.88 6.18 38.58
CA LEU A 896 -17.63 6.80 38.14
C LEU A 896 -17.33 6.43 36.67
N PRO A 897 -16.69 7.31 35.88
CA PRO A 897 -16.35 7.01 34.49
C PRO A 897 -15.43 5.80 34.39
N SER A 898 -15.79 4.79 33.60
CA SER A 898 -15.04 3.52 33.51
C SER A 898 -14.03 3.52 32.36
N SER A 899 -14.40 4.10 31.21
CA SER A 899 -13.55 4.11 30.01
C SER A 899 -12.44 5.17 30.07
N LYS A 900 -11.28 4.88 29.47
CA LYS A 900 -10.14 5.82 29.38
C LYS A 900 -10.55 7.18 28.79
N THR A 901 -11.42 7.19 27.77
CA THR A 901 -11.92 8.42 27.15
C THR A 901 -12.86 9.21 28.06
N ALA A 902 -13.76 8.53 28.79
CA ALA A 902 -14.67 9.20 29.71
C ALA A 902 -13.94 9.78 30.93
N LYS A 903 -12.91 9.09 31.46
CA LYS A 903 -12.03 9.62 32.50
C LYS A 903 -11.29 10.88 32.04
N ALA A 904 -10.75 10.88 30.82
CA ALA A 904 -10.11 12.05 30.23
C ALA A 904 -11.09 13.22 30.03
N LEU A 905 -12.32 12.93 29.60
CA LEU A 905 -13.39 13.92 29.49
C LEU A 905 -13.76 14.51 30.85
N SER A 906 -13.86 13.68 31.89
CA SER A 906 -14.15 14.14 33.25
C SER A 906 -13.02 14.99 33.84
N GLU A 907 -11.77 14.75 33.48
CA GLU A 907 -10.65 15.61 33.89
C GLU A 907 -10.78 17.03 33.32
N ILE A 908 -11.28 17.15 32.09
CA ILE A 908 -11.43 18.43 31.36
C ILE A 908 -12.74 19.13 31.73
N LEU A 909 -13.87 18.44 31.59
CA LEU A 909 -15.23 18.99 31.72
C LEU A 909 -15.83 18.80 33.11
N GLY A 910 -15.22 17.96 33.97
CA GLY A 910 -15.81 17.50 35.22
C GLY A 910 -16.70 16.26 35.03
N THR A 911 -17.09 15.62 36.13
CA THR A 911 -18.06 14.52 36.12
C THR A 911 -19.47 15.08 35.90
N THR A 912 -19.77 15.47 34.66
CA THR A 912 -21.06 16.04 34.27
C THR A 912 -21.99 14.97 33.72
N LYS A 913 -23.30 15.26 33.72
CA LYS A 913 -24.32 14.40 33.12
C LYS A 913 -24.02 14.13 31.64
N ASP A 914 -23.44 15.09 30.93
CA ASP A 914 -23.10 14.95 29.51
C ASP A 914 -21.95 13.97 29.28
N VAL A 915 -20.94 13.93 30.16
CA VAL A 915 -19.84 12.95 30.08
C VAL A 915 -20.33 11.54 30.40
N MET A 916 -21.25 11.41 31.36
CA MET A 916 -21.88 10.12 31.67
C MET A 916 -22.79 9.65 30.53
N LEU A 917 -23.54 10.56 29.92
CA LEU A 917 -24.37 10.28 28.76
C LEU A 917 -23.50 9.90 27.55
N TYR A 918 -22.35 10.55 27.36
CA TYR A 918 -21.36 10.16 26.34
C TYR A 918 -20.89 8.72 26.52
N GLU A 919 -20.54 8.32 27.75
CA GLU A 919 -20.11 6.96 28.02
C GLU A 919 -21.24 5.94 27.79
N LYS A 920 -22.47 6.28 28.21
CA LYS A 920 -23.66 5.44 27.98
C LYS A 920 -23.96 5.28 26.49
N LEU A 921 -23.98 6.37 25.72
CA LEU A 921 -24.24 6.34 24.29
C LEU A 921 -23.12 5.64 23.52
N LYS A 922 -21.86 5.83 23.93
CA LYS A 922 -20.73 5.09 23.37
C LYS A 922 -20.89 3.59 23.59
N LYS A 923 -21.18 3.16 24.82
CA LYS A 923 -21.44 1.75 25.15
C LYS A 923 -22.61 1.19 24.34
N ASN A 924 -23.70 1.95 24.22
CA ASN A 924 -24.87 1.53 23.45
C ASN A 924 -24.58 1.44 21.94
N ALA A 925 -23.80 2.35 21.37
CA ALA A 925 -23.39 2.31 19.97
C ALA A 925 -22.36 1.19 19.70
N THR A 926 -21.51 0.86 20.67
CA THR A 926 -20.59 -0.29 20.58
C THR A 926 -21.36 -1.61 20.67
N LYS A 927 -22.29 -1.74 21.62
CA LYS A 927 -23.14 -2.93 21.77
C LYS A 927 -24.12 -3.13 20.60
N ASN A 928 -24.58 -2.04 19.98
CA ASN A 928 -25.51 -2.08 18.85
C ASN A 928 -24.84 -1.53 17.58
N SER A 929 -23.71 -2.11 17.22
CA SER A 929 -22.83 -1.60 16.14
C SER A 929 -23.44 -1.65 14.74
N SER A 930 -24.57 -2.33 14.53
CA SER A 930 -25.34 -2.34 13.28
C SER A 930 -26.47 -1.29 13.26
N SER A 931 -26.88 -0.76 14.42
CA SER A 931 -28.01 0.16 14.54
C SER A 931 -27.63 1.60 14.15
N ARG A 932 -28.23 2.09 13.05
CA ARG A 932 -28.06 3.48 12.58
C ARG A 932 -28.49 4.50 13.64
N TYR A 933 -29.60 4.23 14.34
CA TYR A 933 -30.13 5.11 15.40
C TYR A 933 -29.12 5.35 16.53
N HIS A 934 -28.51 4.29 17.07
CA HIS A 934 -27.54 4.41 18.16
C HIS A 934 -26.25 5.08 17.71
N LYS A 935 -25.81 4.83 16.46
CA LYS A 935 -24.66 5.53 15.87
C LYS A 935 -24.91 7.02 15.71
N GLU A 936 -26.02 7.41 15.09
CA GLU A 936 -26.35 8.83 14.88
C GLU A 936 -26.53 9.56 16.21
N HIS A 937 -27.22 8.95 17.19
CA HIS A 937 -27.40 9.56 18.50
C HIS A 937 -26.07 9.69 19.28
N PHE A 938 -25.17 8.70 19.17
CA PHE A 938 -23.82 8.81 19.73
C PHE A 938 -23.00 9.90 19.03
N LEU A 939 -23.02 9.96 17.69
CA LEU A 939 -22.27 10.95 16.92
C LEU A 939 -22.75 12.39 17.19
N ASN A 940 -24.06 12.59 17.31
CA ASN A 940 -24.65 13.89 17.67
C ASN A 940 -24.19 14.33 19.07
N HIS A 941 -24.20 13.42 20.05
CA HIS A 941 -23.74 13.73 21.40
C HIS A 941 -22.21 13.87 21.49
N LEU A 942 -21.46 13.11 20.68
CA LEU A 942 -20.01 13.26 20.54
C LEU A 942 -19.67 14.65 20.00
N ALA A 943 -20.37 15.14 18.97
CA ALA A 943 -20.18 16.49 18.44
C ALA A 943 -20.45 17.56 19.52
N HIS A 944 -21.50 17.39 20.32
CA HIS A 944 -21.80 18.26 21.45
C HIS A 944 -20.66 18.29 22.49
N ILE A 945 -20.14 17.11 22.87
CA ILE A 945 -19.00 16.98 23.80
C ILE A 945 -17.72 17.57 23.22
N GLN A 946 -17.45 17.37 21.93
CA GLN A 946 -16.30 17.96 21.24
C GLN A 946 -16.32 19.49 21.30
N VAL A 947 -17.49 20.10 21.10
CA VAL A 947 -17.67 21.56 21.23
C VAL A 947 -17.40 22.02 22.67
N GLN A 948 -17.90 21.30 23.68
CA GLN A 948 -17.63 21.64 25.08
C GLN A 948 -16.14 21.55 25.42
N VAL A 949 -15.45 20.50 24.97
CA VAL A 949 -14.00 20.33 25.16
C VAL A 949 -13.22 21.44 24.47
N LEU A 950 -13.60 21.83 23.26
CA LEU A 950 -12.95 22.93 22.53
C LEU A 950 -13.10 24.28 23.25
N LYS A 951 -14.30 24.58 23.78
CA LYS A 951 -14.53 25.78 24.60
C LYS A 951 -13.64 25.76 25.84
N LYS A 952 -13.60 24.65 26.58
CA LYS A 952 -12.72 24.52 27.76
C LYS A 952 -11.24 24.56 27.42
N TYR A 953 -10.84 24.01 26.29
CA TYR A 953 -9.46 24.07 25.81
C TYR A 953 -9.03 25.52 25.55
N LYS A 954 -9.92 26.36 25.00
CA LYS A 954 -9.67 27.80 24.82
C LYS A 954 -9.49 28.50 26.17
N ASP A 955 -10.43 28.33 27.12
CA ASP A 955 -10.35 28.91 28.47
C ASP A 955 -9.03 28.51 29.18
N ILE A 956 -8.66 27.23 29.08
CA ILE A 956 -7.44 26.67 29.68
C ILE A 956 -6.18 27.30 29.04
N ASN A 957 -6.16 27.48 27.73
CA ASN A 957 -5.03 28.11 27.04
C ASN A 957 -4.89 29.60 27.38
N GLU A 958 -6.01 30.33 27.49
CA GLU A 958 -6.00 31.73 27.92
C GLU A 958 -5.42 31.86 29.33
N ALA A 959 -5.83 31.00 30.26
CA ALA A 959 -5.28 30.97 31.62
C ALA A 959 -3.78 30.62 31.67
N ILE A 960 -3.32 29.67 30.84
CA ILE A 960 -1.89 29.35 30.73
C ILE A 960 -1.10 30.50 30.12
N THR A 961 -1.68 31.21 29.15
CA THR A 961 -1.05 32.37 28.49
C THR A 961 -0.92 33.54 29.46
N GLU A 962 -1.97 33.83 30.24
CA GLU A 962 -1.97 34.86 31.26
C GLU A 962 -0.97 34.54 32.38
N TRP A 963 -0.97 33.30 32.90
CA TRP A 963 0.04 32.87 33.87
C TRP A 963 1.44 32.95 33.29
N SER A 964 1.64 32.57 32.02
CA SER A 964 2.96 32.64 31.38
C SER A 964 3.45 34.08 31.21
N ALA A 965 2.55 35.02 30.93
CA ALA A 965 2.85 36.44 30.89
C ALA A 965 3.26 36.97 32.27
N ASN A 966 2.54 36.58 33.33
CA ASN A 966 2.86 36.95 34.71
C ASN A 966 4.18 36.32 35.18
N PHE A 967 4.43 35.03 34.90
CA PHE A 967 5.68 34.34 35.21
C PHE A 967 6.87 35.02 34.54
N LYS A 968 6.73 35.38 33.26
CA LYS A 968 7.76 36.10 32.52
C LYS A 968 8.03 37.49 33.10
N LYS A 969 7.00 38.17 33.61
CA LYS A 969 7.11 39.47 34.29
C LYS A 969 7.92 39.36 35.58
N VAL A 970 7.69 38.30 36.38
CA VAL A 970 8.33 38.10 37.69
C VAL A 970 9.75 37.54 37.56
N PHE A 971 9.95 36.49 36.77
CA PHE A 971 11.22 35.76 36.71
C PHE A 971 12.11 36.15 35.53
N LYS A 972 11.67 37.11 34.69
CA LYS A 972 12.41 37.64 33.52
C LYS A 972 12.89 36.56 32.54
N LYS A 973 12.27 35.37 32.56
CA LYS A 973 12.53 34.25 31.65
C LYS A 973 11.22 33.60 31.24
N ASN A 974 11.20 32.98 30.06
CA ASN A 974 10.00 32.25 29.62
C ASN A 974 9.77 31.02 30.54
N PRO A 975 8.52 30.73 30.91
CA PRO A 975 8.21 29.51 31.63
C PRO A 975 8.57 28.28 30.77
N THR A 976 9.11 27.26 31.42
CA THR A 976 9.35 25.95 30.82
C THR A 976 8.28 24.99 31.32
N GLU A 977 8.12 23.84 30.67
CA GLU A 977 7.21 22.80 31.13
C GLU A 977 7.49 22.39 32.58
N ASN A 978 8.76 22.36 32.99
CA ASN A 978 9.15 22.09 34.37
C ASN A 978 8.74 23.19 35.36
N HIS A 979 8.66 24.45 34.92
CA HIS A 979 8.14 25.53 35.76
C HIS A 979 6.62 25.37 35.96
N MET A 980 5.87 25.03 34.90
CA MET A 980 4.42 24.81 34.97
C MET A 980 4.06 23.60 35.84
N LYS A 981 4.87 22.53 35.81
CA LYS A 981 4.68 21.34 36.66
C LYS A 981 4.90 21.61 38.16
N LYS A 982 5.80 22.52 38.49
CA LYS A 982 6.21 22.81 39.89
C LYS A 982 5.38 23.91 40.54
N ASP A 983 4.76 24.79 39.76
CA ASP A 983 3.89 25.84 40.29
C ASP A 983 2.48 25.27 40.58
N PRO A 984 2.06 25.18 41.86
CA PRO A 984 0.80 24.57 42.24
C PRO A 984 -0.43 25.33 41.70
N VAL A 985 -0.29 26.60 41.32
CA VAL A 985 -1.38 27.43 40.79
C VAL A 985 -1.73 27.03 39.36
N ILE A 986 -0.74 26.70 38.53
CA ILE A 986 -0.95 26.40 37.11
C ILE A 986 -0.84 24.91 36.76
N ALA A 987 -0.19 24.09 37.59
CA ALA A 987 0.10 22.69 37.28
C ALA A 987 -1.15 21.88 36.89
N LYS A 988 -2.27 22.08 37.59
CA LYS A 988 -3.54 21.40 37.30
C LYS A 988 -4.13 21.85 35.96
N THR A 989 -4.07 23.15 35.67
CA THR A 989 -4.57 23.74 34.41
C THR A 989 -3.71 23.29 33.21
N TRP A 990 -2.39 23.27 33.39
CA TRP A 990 -1.45 22.74 32.40
C TRP A 990 -1.67 21.25 32.11
N TRP A 991 -1.90 20.43 33.14
CA TRP A 991 -2.21 19.02 32.95
C TRP A 991 -3.50 18.82 32.16
N LYS A 992 -4.56 19.56 32.50
CA LYS A 992 -5.82 19.53 31.74
C LYS A 992 -5.65 19.94 30.29
N ASN A 993 -4.77 20.91 30.00
CA ASN A 993 -4.42 21.31 28.63
C ASN A 993 -3.84 20.13 27.86
N LYS A 994 -2.87 19.42 28.45
CA LYS A 994 -2.24 18.24 27.82
C LYS A 994 -3.26 17.14 27.54
N VAL A 995 -4.13 16.83 28.50
CA VAL A 995 -5.19 15.83 28.33
C VAL A 995 -6.17 16.25 27.22
N ALA A 996 -6.54 17.52 27.15
CA ALA A 996 -7.40 18.05 26.10
C ALA A 996 -6.74 18.02 24.72
N THR A 997 -5.45 18.37 24.61
CA THR A 997 -4.69 18.28 23.35
C THR A 997 -4.64 16.86 22.81
N GLU A 998 -4.36 15.86 23.66
CA GLU A 998 -4.34 14.46 23.24
C GLU A 998 -5.75 13.95 22.84
N LEU A 999 -6.79 14.39 23.54
CA LEU A 999 -8.17 14.03 23.18
C LEU A 999 -8.58 14.60 21.81
N LEU A 1000 -8.20 15.86 21.54
CA LEU A 1000 -8.49 16.52 20.26
C LEU A 1000 -7.71 15.89 19.10
N LYS A 1001 -6.47 15.42 19.33
CA LYS A 1001 -5.72 14.60 18.37
C LYS A 1001 -6.42 13.28 18.05
N ILE A 1002 -6.92 12.57 19.06
CA ILE A 1002 -7.68 11.31 18.87
C ILE A 1002 -8.91 11.54 18.00
N TRP A 1003 -9.58 12.68 18.16
CA TRP A 1003 -10.74 13.05 17.35
C TRP A 1003 -10.41 13.69 16.00
N LYS A 1004 -9.13 13.79 15.61
CA LYS A 1004 -8.68 14.43 14.36
C LYS A 1004 -9.11 15.90 14.24
N ILE A 1005 -9.26 16.61 15.35
CA ILE A 1005 -9.58 18.04 15.36
C ILE A 1005 -8.28 18.85 15.39
N THR A 1006 -8.01 19.61 14.34
CA THR A 1006 -6.83 20.48 14.24
C THR A 1006 -7.19 21.89 14.71
N ILE A 1007 -6.40 22.44 15.63
CA ILE A 1007 -6.66 23.77 16.23
C ILE A 1007 -5.63 24.75 15.69
N HIS A 1008 -6.09 25.75 14.94
CA HIS A 1008 -5.27 26.88 14.54
C HIS A 1008 -5.36 27.94 15.64
N LEU A 1009 -4.44 27.91 16.60
CA LEU A 1009 -4.28 29.05 17.51
C LEU A 1009 -3.52 30.14 16.73
N PRO A 1010 -4.03 31.39 16.69
CA PRO A 1010 -3.23 32.50 16.19
C PRO A 1010 -1.97 32.58 17.05
N LYS A 1011 -0.80 32.53 16.39
CA LYS A 1011 0.50 32.71 17.04
C LYS A 1011 0.71 34.16 17.46
#